data_AF-A0A318CZ51-F1
#
_entry.id   AF-A0A318CZ51-F1
#
_cell.length_a   1.000
_cell.length_b   1.000
_cell.length_c   1.000
_cell.angle_alpha   90.00
_cell.angle_beta   90.00
_cell.angle_gamma   90.00
#
_symmetry.space_group_name_H-M   'P 1'
#
loop_
_entity.id
_entity.type
_entity.pdbx_description
1 polymer ?
#
loop_
_entity_poly.entity_id
_entity_poly.type
_entity_poly.pdbx_seq_one_letter_code
_entity_poly.pdbx_strand_id
1 'polypeptide(L)'
;MTSLICHNDIRREDVRRNRRLNGLDYLEVDPDQVTLSVYFLGKAPVNLDKNNVLIEGGRRIRDIGVEDVTIYHFERVELDDYMAVTVDRIGDFSTYTLRVVEQNEQGEWQPHSAFDPRYDRVDFSFKVDCPSDLDCKPAAICPPEVEKEPEINYLAKDYASFHQLILDRLALVMPDWKERHVPDIGIALVELLAYVGDYLSYYQDAVATEAYLDTARRRISVRRHARLVDYPMHEGCNARAWVCVETDSDLTLNPEDTYFITGFNETLQVVGSVLSEDDLRQIPSSLYEIFEPMSHQEIQLYRDHSKIHFYTWGDKECCLPRGSTRATLIGELVKDTQSEKPPCKLDDDSKPDAVPLNKWMAQQGKPRENPAPKLHLKPGDVLVFEEVIGPETGHSGDADPKHRHAVRLTQIEAGIDPLNGQPVVEIVWAAEDALLFPLCLSSLGPAPECEIIENVSIAWGNVILVDHGQTRDEDLGSVPVGESVECCKGEGVLSDTIVIPGYYRPHLQYMPMTFSQPLAPGTPASRALIQDVHLALPQISLDGVPARSGDTRWVPRSDLLGSGRDDQHFVAEMDNDGRAHLRFGDDESGEQPDAGMTFHARYRVGNGVTGNVGAKAISHMVLRKTQLSGSTLRVRNPLSAQGGTAAEPMAEVKLFAPHMFRKDLQRAIIADDYATIVQREFKDKVQRAAAKLRWTGSWYEVLVAVDPFGQEEADSELLDAIVRRLHRYRRIGHDLVVKSARRVPLDIEMLVCVFPNYLRGHIKAALLDLLSNRTLPDGRRGFFHPDNLTFGEGVYLGKLVAAAQAIEGIESVRVTRLQRFNEPANQEIENGVLPLGPFEIARLDSDPSVPENGKLTLDVRGGR
;
A
#
# COMPACT_ATOMS: atom_id res chain seq x y z
N MET A 1 -19.97 -15.40 -0.48
CA MET A 1 -21.10 -14.77 -1.16
C MET A 1 -20.96 -13.30 -0.81
N THR A 2 -20.77 -12.35 -1.71
CA THR A 2 -21.52 -12.04 -2.95
C THR A 2 -22.84 -11.26 -2.73
N SER A 3 -22.86 -9.94 -2.46
CA SER A 3 -23.08 -8.78 -3.41
C SER A 3 -24.29 -8.47 -4.36
N LEU A 4 -24.75 -7.20 -4.45
CA LEU A 4 -25.40 -6.50 -5.63
C LEU A 4 -26.95 -6.51 -5.78
N ILE A 5 -27.77 -5.44 -5.98
CA ILE A 5 -27.71 -3.94 -5.93
C ILE A 5 -29.13 -3.31 -5.62
N CYS A 6 -29.17 -2.03 -5.18
CA CYS A 6 -30.30 -1.13 -4.78
C CYS A 6 -31.63 -1.15 -5.57
N HIS A 7 -32.71 -0.53 -5.03
CA HIS A 7 -33.64 0.25 -5.90
C HIS A 7 -34.61 1.31 -5.31
N ASN A 8 -34.44 2.58 -5.72
CA ASN A 8 -35.42 3.70 -5.72
C ASN A 8 -35.90 4.38 -4.42
N ASP A 9 -35.94 5.71 -4.46
CA ASP A 9 -36.23 6.59 -3.31
C ASP A 9 -37.69 7.05 -3.29
N ILE A 10 -38.58 6.20 -2.75
CA ILE A 10 -40.00 6.51 -2.47
C ILE A 10 -40.16 7.02 -1.02
N ARG A 11 -39.11 6.87 -0.20
CA ARG A 11 -39.24 6.73 1.25
C ARG A 11 -39.51 8.03 2.02
N ARG A 12 -39.03 9.19 1.54
CA ARG A 12 -39.19 10.47 2.27
C ARG A 12 -40.66 10.90 2.42
N GLU A 13 -41.53 10.61 1.44
CA GLU A 13 -42.97 10.87 1.57
C GLU A 13 -43.67 9.84 2.48
N ASP A 14 -43.27 8.57 2.41
CA ASP A 14 -43.84 7.52 3.26
C ASP A 14 -43.48 7.73 4.74
N VAL A 15 -42.25 8.13 5.06
CA VAL A 15 -41.85 8.49 6.45
C VAL A 15 -42.72 9.64 6.98
N ARG A 16 -42.87 10.75 6.24
CA ARG A 16 -43.75 11.87 6.64
C ARG A 16 -45.24 11.49 6.78
N ARG A 17 -45.69 10.36 6.21
CA ARG A 17 -47.08 9.86 6.34
C ARG A 17 -47.23 8.73 7.37
N ASN A 18 -46.14 8.10 7.79
CA ASN A 18 -46.11 7.00 8.75
C ASN A 18 -46.15 7.54 10.19
N ARG A 19 -46.72 6.77 11.13
CA ARG A 19 -46.87 7.16 12.55
C ARG A 19 -45.96 6.38 13.49
N ARG A 20 -44.81 5.91 12.98
CA ARG A 20 -43.87 5.03 13.70
C ARG A 20 -42.38 5.27 13.41
N LEU A 21 -42.05 6.07 12.41
CA LEU A 21 -40.68 6.45 12.04
C LEU A 21 -40.68 7.94 11.75
N ASN A 22 -39.69 8.64 12.28
CA ASN A 22 -39.54 10.10 12.17
C ASN A 22 -38.20 10.42 11.49
N GLY A 23 -37.90 11.67 11.19
CA GLY A 23 -36.62 12.07 10.58
C GLY A 23 -36.18 13.47 11.03
N LEU A 24 -34.94 13.84 10.77
CA LEU A 24 -34.47 15.23 10.78
C LEU A 24 -34.65 15.83 9.38
N ASP A 25 -35.00 17.12 9.29
CA ASP A 25 -35.10 17.83 8.01
C ASP A 25 -33.96 18.87 7.84
N TYR A 26 -33.74 19.72 8.84
CA TYR A 26 -32.63 20.69 8.89
C TYR A 26 -32.35 21.20 10.32
N LEU A 27 -31.32 22.03 10.48
CA LEU A 27 -30.80 22.55 11.74
C LEU A 27 -30.39 24.02 11.60
N GLU A 28 -30.71 24.83 12.61
CA GLU A 28 -30.33 26.25 12.72
C GLU A 28 -29.47 26.50 13.98
N VAL A 29 -28.53 27.44 13.91
CA VAL A 29 -27.60 27.80 15.00
C VAL A 29 -28.05 29.13 15.60
N ASP A 30 -28.27 29.17 16.92
CA ASP A 30 -28.63 30.42 17.61
C ASP A 30 -27.44 31.39 17.65
N PRO A 31 -27.64 32.73 17.64
CA PRO A 31 -26.56 33.72 17.75
C PRO A 31 -25.64 33.60 18.98
N ASP A 32 -25.99 32.85 20.03
CA ASP A 32 -25.04 32.50 21.11
C ASP A 32 -23.95 31.49 20.68
N GLN A 33 -24.19 30.76 19.58
CA GLN A 33 -23.36 29.72 18.97
C GLN A 33 -23.03 28.52 19.89
N VAL A 34 -23.83 28.33 20.95
CA VAL A 34 -23.85 27.13 21.81
C VAL A 34 -25.22 26.47 21.87
N THR A 35 -26.29 27.12 21.38
CA THR A 35 -27.64 26.57 21.29
C THR A 35 -27.98 26.27 19.82
N LEU A 36 -28.51 25.07 19.55
CA LEU A 36 -28.84 24.58 18.21
C LEU A 36 -30.31 24.14 18.16
N SER A 37 -31.06 24.54 17.14
CA SER A 37 -32.46 24.14 16.94
C SER A 37 -32.57 23.18 15.76
N VAL A 38 -33.15 21.99 15.99
CA VAL A 38 -33.16 20.87 15.04
C VAL A 38 -34.59 20.46 14.73
N TYR A 39 -35.00 20.60 13.47
CA TYR A 39 -36.38 20.41 13.01
C TYR A 39 -36.63 18.99 12.50
N PHE A 40 -37.78 18.42 12.88
CA PHE A 40 -38.15 17.05 12.51
C PHE A 40 -39.00 16.99 11.23
N LEU A 41 -38.88 15.88 10.50
CA LEU A 41 -39.79 15.47 9.42
C LEU A 41 -41.12 14.99 10.03
N GLY A 42 -42.02 15.90 10.35
CA GLY A 42 -43.33 15.60 10.96
C GLY A 42 -43.37 15.84 12.47
N LYS A 43 -43.60 14.78 13.26
CA LYS A 43 -43.81 14.89 14.71
C LYS A 43 -42.71 14.20 15.51
N ALA A 44 -42.37 14.77 16.66
CA ALA A 44 -41.23 14.32 17.45
C ALA A 44 -41.61 13.13 18.35
N PRO A 45 -40.77 12.07 18.41
CA PRO A 45 -41.01 10.97 19.34
C PRO A 45 -40.86 11.42 20.80
N VAL A 46 -41.40 10.61 21.71
CA VAL A 46 -41.39 10.89 23.15
C VAL A 46 -40.15 10.26 23.77
N ASN A 47 -39.39 11.06 24.54
CA ASN A 47 -38.10 10.75 25.16
C ASN A 47 -36.90 10.74 24.18
N LEU A 48 -36.51 11.93 23.72
CA LEU A 48 -35.10 12.25 23.47
C LEU A 48 -34.64 13.19 24.59
N ASP A 49 -33.53 12.89 25.25
CA ASP A 49 -32.80 13.84 26.09
C ASP A 49 -31.38 14.09 25.53
N LYS A 50 -30.47 14.69 26.31
CA LYS A 50 -29.09 14.91 25.84
C LYS A 50 -28.31 13.62 25.58
N ASN A 51 -28.70 12.57 26.29
CA ASN A 51 -28.27 11.21 26.08
C ASN A 51 -29.09 10.58 24.91
N ASN A 52 -29.48 11.39 23.93
CA ASN A 52 -30.02 10.98 22.63
C ASN A 52 -29.54 11.85 21.46
N VAL A 53 -28.58 12.77 21.65
CA VAL A 53 -28.08 13.65 20.59
C VAL A 53 -26.55 13.71 20.60
N LEU A 54 -25.93 13.59 19.44
CA LEU A 54 -24.49 13.59 19.25
C LEU A 54 -24.08 14.59 18.15
N ILE A 55 -23.01 15.36 18.38
CA ILE A 55 -22.49 16.35 17.42
C ILE A 55 -21.05 16.00 17.08
N GLU A 56 -20.85 15.65 15.81
CA GLU A 56 -19.59 15.15 15.26
C GLU A 56 -18.98 16.18 14.29
N GLY A 57 -17.72 15.98 13.89
CA GLY A 57 -17.04 16.84 12.92
C GLY A 57 -16.17 17.95 13.54
N GLY A 58 -15.91 19.00 12.77
CA GLY A 58 -14.90 20.01 13.10
C GLY A 58 -13.46 19.63 12.74
N ARG A 59 -12.63 20.63 12.40
CA ARG A 59 -11.21 20.43 12.06
C ARG A 59 -10.25 20.84 13.17
N ARG A 60 -10.54 21.91 13.91
CA ARG A 60 -9.67 22.49 14.94
C ARG A 60 -10.30 22.45 16.33
N ILE A 61 -11.63 22.52 16.40
CA ILE A 61 -12.44 22.20 17.58
C ILE A 61 -13.22 20.93 17.24
N ARG A 62 -13.34 20.01 18.18
CA ARG A 62 -13.99 18.69 18.05
C ARG A 62 -14.64 18.31 19.37
N ASP A 63 -15.39 17.22 19.34
CA ASP A 63 -15.97 16.57 20.51
C ASP A 63 -16.81 17.57 21.33
N ILE A 64 -17.67 18.28 20.60
CA ILE A 64 -18.61 19.27 21.12
C ILE A 64 -19.69 18.50 21.88
N GLY A 65 -19.63 18.55 23.21
CA GLY A 65 -20.48 17.77 24.08
C GLY A 65 -21.86 18.41 24.23
N VAL A 66 -22.92 17.61 24.17
CA VAL A 66 -24.29 18.08 24.41
C VAL A 66 -24.54 18.15 25.92
N GLU A 67 -24.73 19.36 26.45
CA GLU A 67 -24.98 19.61 27.87
C GLU A 67 -26.44 19.42 28.28
N ASP A 68 -27.39 19.69 27.36
CA ASP A 68 -28.84 19.55 27.56
C ASP A 68 -29.61 19.45 26.23
N VAL A 69 -30.81 18.84 26.24
CA VAL A 69 -31.74 18.75 25.10
C VAL A 69 -33.18 18.86 25.57
N THR A 70 -33.99 19.67 24.87
CA THR A 70 -35.43 19.86 25.15
C THR A 70 -36.25 19.80 23.86
N ILE A 71 -37.35 19.03 23.85
CA ILE A 71 -38.27 18.89 22.69
C ILE A 71 -39.47 19.84 22.84
N TYR A 72 -39.94 20.42 21.74
CA TYR A 72 -41.15 21.25 21.67
C TYR A 72 -42.16 20.70 20.64
N HIS A 73 -43.33 20.27 21.14
CA HIS A 73 -44.43 19.72 20.33
C HIS A 73 -45.54 20.75 20.05
N PHE A 74 -46.12 20.73 18.84
CA PHE A 74 -47.24 21.61 18.47
C PHE A 74 -48.52 20.85 18.09
N GLU A 75 -49.67 21.26 18.64
CA GLU A 75 -50.98 20.60 18.40
C GLU A 75 -51.56 20.79 16.98
N ARG A 76 -50.98 21.68 16.16
CA ARG A 76 -51.43 21.88 14.77
C ARG A 76 -50.73 20.91 13.82
N VAL A 77 -51.49 20.38 12.87
CA VAL A 77 -51.05 19.38 11.87
C VAL A 77 -50.21 20.00 10.74
N GLU A 78 -50.20 21.33 10.63
CA GLU A 78 -49.55 22.11 9.56
C GLU A 78 -48.14 22.60 9.94
N LEU A 79 -47.67 22.30 11.14
CA LEU A 79 -46.37 22.69 11.67
C LEU A 79 -45.69 21.46 12.27
N ASP A 80 -44.43 21.25 11.91
CA ASP A 80 -43.63 20.15 12.41
C ASP A 80 -43.01 20.48 13.79
N ASP A 81 -42.62 19.45 14.54
CA ASP A 81 -42.01 19.61 15.87
C ASP A 81 -40.48 19.80 15.77
N TYR A 82 -39.83 20.24 16.85
CA TYR A 82 -38.37 20.43 16.88
C TYR A 82 -37.76 20.18 18.27
N MET A 83 -36.44 20.03 18.33
CA MET A 83 -35.67 19.99 19.59
C MET A 83 -34.61 21.09 19.64
N ALA A 84 -34.38 21.65 20.83
CA ALA A 84 -33.26 22.52 21.14
C ALA A 84 -32.16 21.72 21.83
N VAL A 85 -30.90 21.96 21.45
CA VAL A 85 -29.71 21.19 21.83
C VAL A 85 -28.62 22.18 22.26
N THR A 86 -28.20 22.13 23.51
CA THR A 86 -27.20 23.05 24.08
C THR A 86 -25.84 22.35 24.19
N VAL A 87 -24.75 23.02 23.82
CA VAL A 87 -23.41 22.43 23.78
C VAL A 87 -22.35 23.14 24.62
N ASP A 88 -21.35 22.39 25.07
CA ASP A 88 -20.33 22.86 26.03
C ASP A 88 -19.30 23.85 25.42
N ARG A 89 -19.19 23.91 24.08
CA ARG A 89 -18.24 24.78 23.37
C ARG A 89 -18.62 25.09 21.93
N ILE A 90 -18.35 26.34 21.53
CA ILE A 90 -18.59 26.86 20.18
C ILE A 90 -17.62 26.24 19.16
N GLY A 91 -18.13 25.77 18.02
CA GLY A 91 -17.31 25.26 16.92
C GLY A 91 -16.54 26.32 16.11
N ASP A 92 -15.68 25.84 15.22
CA ASP A 92 -14.93 26.64 14.25
C ASP A 92 -15.70 26.82 12.91
N PHE A 93 -15.03 27.37 11.88
CA PHE A 93 -15.59 27.56 10.52
C PHE A 93 -15.70 26.25 9.69
N SER A 94 -15.55 25.08 10.30
CA SER A 94 -15.79 23.79 9.62
C SER A 94 -17.27 23.43 9.58
N THR A 95 -17.59 22.42 8.79
CA THR A 95 -18.86 21.68 8.92
C THR A 95 -18.81 20.72 10.13
N TYR A 96 -19.94 20.60 10.80
CA TYR A 96 -20.25 19.68 11.90
C TYR A 96 -21.54 18.92 11.55
N THR A 97 -21.73 17.73 12.11
CA THR A 97 -22.87 16.85 11.83
C THR A 97 -23.58 16.54 13.13
N LEU A 98 -24.85 16.97 13.28
CA LEU A 98 -25.68 16.58 14.42
C LEU A 98 -26.48 15.32 14.08
N ARG A 99 -26.59 14.39 15.02
CA ARG A 99 -27.27 13.10 14.87
C ARG A 99 -28.16 12.78 16.06
N VAL A 100 -29.28 12.11 15.80
CA VAL A 100 -30.16 11.57 16.85
C VAL A 100 -29.89 10.08 17.05
N VAL A 101 -29.64 9.72 18.30
CA VAL A 101 -29.12 8.44 18.76
C VAL A 101 -29.86 7.97 20.01
N GLU A 102 -29.69 6.72 20.40
CA GLU A 102 -30.10 6.20 21.70
C GLU A 102 -28.96 5.38 22.30
N GLN A 103 -28.90 5.35 23.62
CA GLN A 103 -28.11 4.35 24.32
C GLN A 103 -28.91 3.06 24.40
N ASN A 104 -28.34 2.00 23.80
CA ASN A 104 -28.71 0.64 24.17
C ASN A 104 -28.25 0.35 25.62
N GLU A 105 -28.62 -0.80 26.17
CA GLU A 105 -28.42 -1.13 27.59
C GLU A 105 -26.94 -1.29 28.00
N GLN A 106 -26.02 -1.25 27.02
CA GLN A 106 -24.56 -1.23 27.21
C GLN A 106 -23.99 0.21 27.24
N GLY A 107 -24.80 1.22 26.93
CA GLY A 107 -24.40 2.63 26.88
C GLY A 107 -23.74 3.07 25.57
N GLU A 108 -23.78 2.26 24.51
CA GLU A 108 -23.24 2.64 23.19
C GLU A 108 -24.27 3.37 22.33
N TRP A 109 -23.80 4.36 21.56
CA TRP A 109 -24.61 5.24 20.72
C TRP A 109 -25.05 4.56 19.42
N GLN A 110 -26.26 4.01 19.39
CA GLN A 110 -26.89 3.52 18.16
C GLN A 110 -27.84 4.57 17.57
N PRO A 111 -28.10 4.59 16.24
CA PRO A 111 -29.13 5.45 15.65
C PRO A 111 -30.48 5.18 16.31
N HIS A 112 -31.18 6.24 16.71
CA HIS A 112 -32.38 6.11 17.55
C HIS A 112 -33.48 5.30 16.83
N SER A 113 -34.01 4.26 17.47
CA SER A 113 -34.92 3.26 16.90
C SER A 113 -36.20 3.83 16.29
N ALA A 114 -36.70 4.95 16.83
CA ALA A 114 -37.84 5.70 16.29
C ALA A 114 -37.53 6.64 15.09
N PHE A 115 -36.30 6.64 14.56
CA PHE A 115 -35.87 7.48 13.43
C PHE A 115 -35.52 6.67 12.19
N ASP A 116 -35.75 7.29 11.03
CA ASP A 116 -35.38 6.74 9.73
C ASP A 116 -33.86 6.88 9.49
N PRO A 117 -33.10 5.79 9.24
CA PRO A 117 -31.64 5.85 9.14
C PRO A 117 -31.09 6.71 7.98
N ARG A 118 -31.93 7.09 7.01
CA ARG A 118 -31.56 8.01 5.91
C ARG A 118 -31.68 9.48 6.31
N TYR A 119 -32.38 9.77 7.41
CA TYR A 119 -32.68 11.10 7.94
C TYR A 119 -32.34 11.20 9.44
N ASP A 120 -31.33 10.47 9.92
CA ASP A 120 -30.87 10.48 11.32
C ASP A 120 -29.89 11.62 11.64
N ARG A 121 -29.47 12.40 10.63
CA ARG A 121 -28.39 13.40 10.73
C ARG A 121 -28.60 14.63 9.85
N VAL A 122 -28.01 15.76 10.27
CA VAL A 122 -27.93 17.02 9.51
C VAL A 122 -26.54 17.65 9.65
N ASP A 123 -25.98 18.11 8.53
CA ASP A 123 -24.73 18.87 8.47
C ASP A 123 -24.97 20.39 8.59
N PHE A 124 -24.16 21.09 9.37
CA PHE A 124 -24.26 22.52 9.65
C PHE A 124 -22.89 23.16 9.96
N SER A 125 -22.83 24.47 10.25
CA SER A 125 -21.61 25.14 10.72
C SER A 125 -21.94 26.27 11.71
N PHE A 126 -21.04 26.53 12.67
CA PHE A 126 -21.25 27.49 13.76
C PHE A 126 -21.08 28.97 13.38
N LYS A 127 -20.63 29.29 12.15
CA LYS A 127 -20.18 30.64 11.76
C LYS A 127 -20.92 31.20 10.55
N VAL A 128 -22.25 31.11 10.58
CA VAL A 128 -23.12 31.53 9.47
C VAL A 128 -23.19 33.05 9.29
N ASP A 129 -23.00 33.83 10.36
CA ASP A 129 -23.29 35.27 10.37
C ASP A 129 -22.14 36.15 10.94
N CYS A 130 -20.92 35.95 10.40
CA CYS A 130 -19.76 36.80 10.71
C CYS A 130 -19.47 37.78 9.56
N PRO A 131 -19.56 39.11 9.76
CA PRO A 131 -19.21 40.07 8.72
C PRO A 131 -17.69 40.10 8.50
N SER A 132 -17.25 40.01 7.24
CA SER A 132 -15.87 40.31 6.85
C SER A 132 -15.74 41.80 6.55
N ASP A 133 -15.16 42.56 7.48
CA ASP A 133 -14.83 43.98 7.27
C ASP A 133 -13.82 44.18 6.12
N LEU A 134 -13.88 45.36 5.48
CA LEU A 134 -12.90 45.93 4.53
C LEU A 134 -12.88 45.41 3.07
N ASP A 135 -14.01 45.61 2.37
CA ASP A 135 -14.25 46.66 1.35
C ASP A 135 -13.11 47.13 0.37
N CYS A 136 -13.44 48.06 -0.54
CA CYS A 136 -12.88 48.19 -1.89
C CYS A 136 -11.59 49.03 -2.13
N LYS A 137 -11.02 48.79 -3.32
CA LYS A 137 -10.12 49.66 -4.15
C LYS A 137 -10.48 51.18 -4.15
N PRO A 138 -9.61 52.12 -4.59
CA PRO A 138 -8.22 52.02 -5.12
C PRO A 138 -7.24 52.97 -4.32
N ALA A 139 -6.16 53.65 -4.78
CA ALA A 139 -5.60 53.96 -6.11
C ALA A 139 -4.09 54.34 -6.15
N ALA A 140 -3.64 54.70 -7.35
CA ALA A 140 -2.30 55.09 -7.86
C ALA A 140 -1.71 56.45 -7.38
N ILE A 141 -0.45 56.71 -7.78
CA ILE A 141 -0.02 57.88 -8.59
C ILE A 141 1.37 57.63 -9.21
N CYS A 142 1.64 58.17 -10.41
CA CYS A 142 2.78 57.81 -11.29
C CYS A 142 3.86 58.90 -11.41
N PRO A 143 5.12 58.50 -11.72
CA PRO A 143 5.98 59.26 -12.64
C PRO A 143 6.92 58.36 -13.50
N PRO A 144 7.72 58.88 -14.46
CA PRO A 144 7.48 59.94 -15.45
C PRO A 144 7.75 59.44 -16.91
N GLU A 145 8.02 60.34 -17.87
CA GLU A 145 8.11 60.11 -19.33
C GLU A 145 9.38 59.39 -19.84
N VAL A 146 9.24 58.71 -21.00
CA VAL A 146 10.31 58.39 -21.98
C VAL A 146 9.67 58.29 -23.37
N GLU A 147 10.24 58.91 -24.42
CA GLU A 147 9.97 58.48 -25.81
C GLU A 147 10.87 57.28 -26.14
N LYS A 148 10.25 56.12 -26.37
CA LYS A 148 10.92 54.82 -26.46
C LYS A 148 11.04 54.34 -27.90
N GLU A 149 11.94 53.39 -28.17
CA GLU A 149 11.65 52.35 -29.17
C GLU A 149 10.28 51.73 -28.83
N PRO A 150 9.48 51.21 -29.79
CA PRO A 150 8.27 50.48 -29.43
C PRO A 150 8.69 49.39 -28.44
N GLU A 151 8.28 49.53 -27.18
CA GLU A 151 8.87 48.79 -26.07
C GLU A 151 8.43 47.34 -26.23
N ILE A 152 9.29 46.54 -26.88
CA ILE A 152 9.04 45.12 -27.14
C ILE A 152 9.07 44.46 -25.77
N ASN A 153 7.91 44.48 -25.13
CA ASN A 153 7.73 43.99 -23.80
C ASN A 153 7.68 42.48 -23.89
N TYR A 154 8.87 41.86 -23.85
CA TYR A 154 9.06 40.41 -23.92
C TYR A 154 8.30 39.64 -22.81
N LEU A 155 7.68 40.35 -21.85
CA LEU A 155 6.79 39.83 -20.82
C LEU A 155 5.29 40.07 -21.13
N ALA A 156 4.91 41.13 -21.85
CA ALA A 156 3.54 41.40 -22.28
C ALA A 156 3.28 40.76 -23.64
N LYS A 157 3.00 39.47 -23.61
CA LYS A 157 2.72 38.61 -24.77
C LYS A 157 1.22 38.32 -24.91
N ASP A 158 0.36 39.34 -24.76
CA ASP A 158 -1.10 39.20 -24.91
C ASP A 158 -1.59 39.74 -26.27
N TYR A 159 -2.83 39.42 -26.64
CA TYR A 159 -3.45 39.85 -27.90
C TYR A 159 -3.31 41.36 -28.15
N ALA A 160 -3.58 42.19 -27.14
CA ALA A 160 -3.57 43.64 -27.27
C ALA A 160 -2.15 44.18 -27.54
N SER A 161 -1.16 43.63 -26.82
CA SER A 161 0.26 43.98 -26.97
C SER A 161 0.80 43.54 -28.33
N PHE A 162 0.47 42.34 -28.80
CA PHE A 162 0.85 41.89 -30.14
C PHE A 162 0.18 42.70 -31.25
N HIS A 163 -1.13 42.97 -31.14
CA HIS A 163 -1.87 43.78 -32.11
C HIS A 163 -1.27 45.20 -32.22
N GLN A 164 -1.01 45.85 -31.08
CA GLN A 164 -0.39 47.16 -31.03
C GLN A 164 1.04 47.15 -31.61
N LEU A 165 1.88 46.20 -31.20
CA LEU A 165 3.26 46.06 -31.70
C LEU A 165 3.32 45.84 -33.22
N ILE A 166 2.40 45.04 -33.77
CA ILE A 166 2.32 44.82 -35.21
C ILE A 166 1.87 46.11 -35.94
N LEU A 167 0.85 46.83 -35.43
CA LEU A 167 0.44 48.11 -36.02
C LEU A 167 1.54 49.18 -35.96
N ASP A 168 2.24 49.31 -34.84
CA ASP A 168 3.35 50.27 -34.70
C ASP A 168 4.52 49.90 -35.62
N ARG A 169 4.78 48.59 -35.82
CA ARG A 169 5.77 48.13 -36.80
C ARG A 169 5.32 48.40 -38.24
N LEU A 170 4.04 48.22 -38.56
CA LEU A 170 3.50 48.49 -39.90
C LEU A 170 3.49 49.99 -40.23
N ALA A 171 3.21 50.86 -39.25
CA ALA A 171 3.31 52.31 -39.42
C ALA A 171 4.74 52.79 -39.79
N LEU A 172 5.77 52.07 -39.34
CA LEU A 172 7.17 52.33 -39.68
C LEU A 172 7.62 51.69 -41.00
N VAL A 173 7.07 50.54 -41.38
CA VAL A 173 7.50 49.75 -42.56
C VAL A 173 6.67 50.07 -43.82
N MET A 174 5.40 50.45 -43.67
CA MET A 174 4.48 50.79 -44.76
C MET A 174 3.69 52.08 -44.43
N PRO A 175 4.35 53.26 -44.31
CA PRO A 175 3.71 54.51 -43.87
C PRO A 175 2.62 55.05 -44.83
N ASP A 176 2.50 54.50 -46.04
CA ASP A 176 1.41 54.81 -46.97
C ASP A 176 0.11 54.03 -46.68
N TRP A 177 0.18 52.90 -45.96
CA TRP A 177 -1.00 52.18 -45.47
C TRP A 177 -1.54 52.90 -44.23
N LYS A 178 -2.63 53.65 -44.44
CA LYS A 178 -3.25 54.52 -43.43
C LYS A 178 -4.65 54.04 -43.02
N GLU A 179 -5.06 52.89 -43.54
CA GLU A 179 -6.37 52.31 -43.27
C GLU A 179 -6.44 51.78 -41.83
N ARG A 180 -7.58 52.01 -41.18
CA ARG A 180 -7.87 51.66 -39.78
C ARG A 180 -9.33 51.23 -39.56
N HIS A 181 -10.13 51.11 -40.61
CA HIS A 181 -11.49 50.62 -40.52
C HIS A 181 -11.51 49.10 -40.28
N VAL A 182 -12.33 48.65 -39.31
CA VAL A 182 -12.56 47.23 -38.97
C VAL A 182 -12.80 46.30 -40.18
N PRO A 183 -13.55 46.67 -41.24
CA PRO A 183 -13.69 45.84 -42.44
C PRO A 183 -12.44 45.75 -43.36
N ASP A 184 -11.29 46.34 -43.01
CA ASP A 184 -10.07 46.21 -43.81
C ASP A 184 -9.38 44.84 -43.65
N ILE A 185 -8.88 44.32 -44.77
CA ILE A 185 -8.22 43.01 -44.81
C ILE A 185 -6.82 43.03 -44.18
N GLY A 186 -6.14 44.18 -44.18
CA GLY A 186 -4.87 44.36 -43.47
C GLY A 186 -5.09 44.31 -41.96
N ILE A 187 -6.09 45.04 -41.44
CA ILE A 187 -6.48 44.99 -40.03
C ILE A 187 -6.85 43.56 -39.61
N ALA A 188 -7.72 42.86 -40.35
CA ALA A 188 -8.11 41.48 -40.05
C ALA A 188 -6.92 40.49 -40.02
N LEU A 189 -5.89 40.70 -40.86
CA LEU A 189 -4.66 39.91 -40.81
C LEU A 189 -3.79 40.22 -39.58
N VAL A 190 -3.78 41.48 -39.11
CA VAL A 190 -3.09 41.87 -37.87
C VAL A 190 -3.79 41.28 -36.64
N GLU A 191 -5.12 41.32 -36.59
CA GLU A 191 -5.92 40.66 -35.54
C GLU A 191 -5.64 39.15 -35.49
N LEU A 192 -5.64 38.47 -36.65
CA LEU A 192 -5.34 37.03 -36.73
C LEU A 192 -3.91 36.70 -36.26
N LEU A 193 -2.91 37.50 -36.67
CA LEU A 193 -1.52 37.31 -36.23
C LEU A 193 -1.35 37.58 -34.73
N ALA A 194 -2.03 38.58 -34.17
CA ALA A 194 -2.02 38.87 -32.74
C ALA A 194 -2.65 37.73 -31.92
N TYR A 195 -3.78 37.18 -32.38
CA TYR A 195 -4.42 36.02 -31.77
C TYR A 195 -3.53 34.77 -31.80
N VAL A 196 -2.85 34.50 -32.93
CA VAL A 196 -1.89 33.38 -33.02
C VAL A 196 -0.67 33.62 -32.10
N GLY A 197 -0.21 34.87 -31.96
CA GLY A 197 0.87 35.24 -31.03
C GLY A 197 0.51 34.98 -29.56
N ASP A 198 -0.66 35.45 -29.12
CA ASP A 198 -1.20 35.25 -27.77
C ASP A 198 -1.41 33.76 -27.46
N TYR A 199 -2.03 33.04 -28.40
CA TYR A 199 -2.21 31.59 -28.31
C TYR A 199 -0.87 30.85 -28.15
N LEU A 200 0.12 31.12 -29.01
CA LEU A 200 1.44 30.49 -28.92
C LEU A 200 2.20 30.87 -27.63
N SER A 201 2.04 32.11 -27.16
CA SER A 201 2.59 32.60 -25.90
C SER A 201 2.05 31.78 -24.71
N TYR A 202 0.74 31.59 -24.63
CA TYR A 202 0.10 30.77 -23.60
C TYR A 202 0.66 29.34 -23.56
N TYR A 203 0.95 28.72 -24.72
CA TYR A 203 1.60 27.41 -24.76
C TYR A 203 3.06 27.44 -24.28
N GLN A 204 3.84 28.50 -24.56
CA GLN A 204 5.21 28.64 -24.03
C GLN A 204 5.20 28.69 -22.51
N ASP A 205 4.35 29.53 -21.93
CA ASP A 205 4.32 29.76 -20.48
C ASP A 205 3.72 28.55 -19.74
N ALA A 206 2.76 27.84 -20.36
CA ALA A 206 2.26 26.55 -19.87
C ALA A 206 3.36 25.47 -19.89
N VAL A 207 4.15 25.34 -20.96
CA VAL A 207 5.27 24.38 -21.03
C VAL A 207 6.39 24.75 -20.05
N ALA A 208 6.72 26.03 -19.91
CA ALA A 208 7.71 26.51 -18.94
C ALA A 208 7.28 26.25 -17.48
N THR A 209 5.98 26.35 -17.19
CA THR A 209 5.41 25.98 -15.88
C THR A 209 5.63 24.50 -15.57
N GLU A 210 5.51 23.61 -16.56
CA GLU A 210 5.72 22.16 -16.37
C GLU A 210 7.20 21.72 -16.37
N ALA A 211 8.16 22.63 -16.61
CA ALA A 211 9.57 22.30 -16.82
C ALA A 211 10.41 22.09 -15.53
N TYR A 212 9.84 22.31 -14.35
CA TYR A 212 10.48 22.05 -13.06
C TYR A 212 9.50 21.41 -12.08
N LEU A 213 10.01 20.53 -11.19
CA LEU A 213 9.20 19.81 -10.21
C LEU A 213 8.34 20.75 -9.34
N ASP A 214 8.90 21.88 -8.90
CA ASP A 214 8.22 22.83 -8.02
C ASP A 214 7.11 23.61 -8.74
N THR A 215 7.33 24.03 -9.99
CA THR A 215 6.35 24.81 -10.77
C THR A 215 5.27 23.95 -11.43
N ALA A 216 5.56 22.68 -11.73
CA ALA A 216 4.67 21.81 -12.51
C ALA A 216 3.29 21.61 -11.86
N ARG A 217 2.24 21.66 -12.67
CA ARG A 217 0.83 21.55 -12.25
C ARG A 217 0.15 20.27 -12.72
N ARG A 218 0.75 19.51 -13.65
CA ARG A 218 0.23 18.22 -14.11
C ARG A 218 0.87 17.05 -13.37
N ARG A 219 0.04 16.11 -12.91
CA ARG A 219 0.43 14.86 -12.24
C ARG A 219 1.47 14.07 -13.03
N ILE A 220 1.28 13.94 -14.34
CA ILE A 220 2.20 13.28 -15.26
C ILE A 220 3.58 13.97 -15.27
N SER A 221 3.64 15.30 -15.30
CA SER A 221 4.90 16.05 -15.24
C SER A 221 5.60 15.85 -13.91
N VAL A 222 4.86 15.93 -12.79
CA VAL A 222 5.39 15.71 -11.44
C VAL A 222 5.93 14.28 -11.29
N ARG A 223 5.18 13.25 -11.72
CA ARG A 223 5.63 11.84 -11.74
C ARG A 223 6.91 11.66 -12.55
N ARG A 224 7.00 12.26 -13.74
CA ARG A 224 8.20 12.19 -14.59
C ARG A 224 9.41 12.92 -13.97
N HIS A 225 9.22 14.06 -13.31
CA HIS A 225 10.30 14.76 -12.60
C HIS A 225 10.77 14.02 -11.34
N ALA A 226 9.84 13.54 -10.51
CA ALA A 226 10.14 12.77 -9.31
C ALA A 226 10.95 11.50 -9.65
N ARG A 227 10.64 10.89 -10.80
CA ARG A 227 11.36 9.73 -11.33
C ARG A 227 12.81 10.02 -11.76
N LEU A 228 13.20 11.26 -12.04
CA LEU A 228 14.60 11.62 -12.30
C LEU A 228 15.48 11.53 -11.05
N VAL A 229 14.88 11.61 -9.85
CA VAL A 229 15.52 11.43 -8.54
C VAL A 229 15.12 10.09 -7.89
N ASP A 230 14.75 9.11 -8.72
CA ASP A 230 14.37 7.74 -8.34
C ASP A 230 13.20 7.64 -7.35
N TYR A 231 12.29 8.62 -7.32
CA TYR A 231 11.10 8.61 -6.47
C TYR A 231 9.89 7.96 -7.16
N PRO A 232 9.39 6.80 -6.68
CA PRO A 232 8.25 6.09 -7.28
C PRO A 232 6.92 6.64 -6.76
N MET A 233 6.49 7.77 -7.34
CA MET A 233 5.20 8.41 -7.07
C MET A 233 4.04 7.42 -7.30
N HIS A 234 3.20 7.18 -6.29
CA HIS A 234 2.18 6.11 -6.34
C HIS A 234 0.79 6.59 -6.75
N GLU A 235 0.07 5.72 -7.49
CA GLU A 235 -1.32 5.95 -7.91
C GLU A 235 -2.34 5.30 -6.94
N GLY A 236 -1.86 4.79 -5.80
CA GLY A 236 -2.68 4.20 -4.75
C GLY A 236 -2.90 2.69 -4.91
N CYS A 237 -3.90 2.18 -4.20
CA CYS A 237 -4.34 0.79 -4.25
C CYS A 237 -5.86 0.70 -4.13
N ASN A 238 -6.45 -0.33 -4.74
CA ASN A 238 -7.80 -0.77 -4.45
C ASN A 238 -7.87 -1.54 -3.11
N ALA A 239 -9.06 -1.68 -2.54
CA ALA A 239 -9.27 -2.49 -1.35
C ALA A 239 -9.50 -3.97 -1.66
N ARG A 240 -9.35 -4.84 -0.67
CA ARG A 240 -9.64 -6.28 -0.75
C ARG A 240 -10.51 -6.73 0.41
N ALA A 241 -11.32 -7.77 0.21
CA ALA A 241 -12.21 -8.33 1.22
C ALA A 241 -12.26 -9.87 1.19
N TRP A 242 -12.44 -10.48 2.36
CA TRP A 242 -12.78 -11.90 2.52
C TRP A 242 -14.30 -12.07 2.67
N VAL A 243 -14.89 -12.96 1.86
CA VAL A 243 -16.35 -12.93 1.61
C VAL A 243 -16.97 -14.34 1.65
N CYS A 244 -17.80 -14.62 2.67
CA CYS A 244 -18.24 -15.97 3.06
C CYS A 244 -19.58 -16.38 2.45
N VAL A 245 -19.73 -17.66 2.11
CA VAL A 245 -20.67 -18.19 1.08
C VAL A 245 -21.63 -19.24 1.72
N GLU A 246 -22.79 -18.85 2.28
CA GLU A 246 -23.75 -19.81 2.89
C GLU A 246 -24.79 -20.32 1.87
N THR A 247 -24.86 -21.63 1.61
CA THR A 247 -25.80 -22.25 0.63
C THR A 247 -26.57 -23.45 1.20
N ASP A 248 -27.74 -23.73 0.62
CA ASP A 248 -28.57 -24.91 0.87
C ASP A 248 -28.27 -26.11 -0.06
N SER A 249 -27.45 -25.93 -1.10
CA SER A 249 -27.10 -26.94 -2.10
C SER A 249 -25.67 -26.78 -2.65
N ASP A 250 -25.01 -27.86 -3.04
CA ASP A 250 -23.67 -27.78 -3.63
C ASP A 250 -23.72 -27.17 -5.05
N LEU A 251 -22.86 -26.17 -5.34
CA LEU A 251 -22.93 -25.32 -6.53
C LEU A 251 -21.54 -24.92 -7.05
N THR A 252 -21.45 -24.68 -8.36
CA THR A 252 -20.27 -24.11 -9.03
C THR A 252 -20.56 -22.70 -9.53
N LEU A 253 -19.67 -21.74 -9.29
CA LEU A 253 -19.74 -20.37 -9.82
C LEU A 253 -18.58 -20.08 -10.78
N ASN A 254 -18.86 -19.38 -11.89
CA ASN A 254 -17.85 -18.81 -12.77
C ASN A 254 -17.48 -17.39 -12.28
N PRO A 255 -16.20 -17.12 -11.97
CA PRO A 255 -15.74 -15.78 -11.57
C PRO A 255 -16.02 -14.68 -12.59
N GLU A 256 -15.92 -14.94 -13.89
CA GLU A 256 -16.16 -13.92 -14.93
C GLU A 256 -17.65 -13.54 -15.02
N ASP A 257 -18.55 -14.42 -14.58
CA ASP A 257 -19.99 -14.17 -14.53
C ASP A 257 -20.45 -13.60 -13.19
N THR A 258 -19.62 -13.62 -12.14
CA THR A 258 -20.00 -13.31 -10.75
C THR A 258 -19.20 -12.12 -10.19
N TYR A 259 -19.86 -10.98 -9.92
CA TYR A 259 -19.17 -9.81 -9.33
C TYR A 259 -19.72 -9.41 -7.95
N PHE A 260 -19.07 -8.45 -7.28
CA PHE A 260 -19.25 -8.14 -5.85
C PHE A 260 -19.59 -6.65 -5.52
N ILE A 261 -20.41 -6.29 -4.49
CA ILE A 261 -20.62 -4.92 -3.91
C ILE A 261 -21.12 -4.93 -2.46
N THR A 262 -21.12 -3.73 -1.85
CA THR A 262 -21.90 -3.27 -0.69
C THR A 262 -23.42 -3.10 -0.87
N GLY A 263 -24.24 -3.64 0.04
CA GLY A 263 -25.68 -3.33 0.13
C GLY A 263 -25.99 -2.34 1.26
N PHE A 264 -25.85 -1.04 0.98
CA PHE A 264 -26.03 0.04 1.96
C PHE A 264 -27.26 0.94 1.72
N ASN A 265 -28.28 0.41 1.04
CA ASN A 265 -29.50 1.13 0.69
C ASN A 265 -30.67 0.22 1.04
N GLU A 266 -31.65 0.68 1.82
CA GLU A 266 -32.69 -0.20 2.40
C GLU A 266 -33.57 -0.87 1.33
N THR A 267 -33.64 -0.23 0.17
CA THR A 267 -34.25 -0.73 -1.06
C THR A 267 -33.68 -2.06 -1.56
N LEU A 268 -32.49 -2.45 -1.09
CA LEU A 268 -31.89 -3.76 -1.35
C LEU A 268 -32.40 -4.87 -0.47
N GLN A 269 -32.81 -4.55 0.77
CA GLN A 269 -33.24 -5.55 1.74
C GLN A 269 -34.60 -6.18 1.34
N VAL A 270 -35.22 -5.61 0.30
CA VAL A 270 -36.41 -6.11 -0.40
C VAL A 270 -36.07 -7.10 -1.52
N VAL A 271 -34.91 -6.95 -2.19
CA VAL A 271 -34.52 -7.77 -3.34
C VAL A 271 -33.64 -8.93 -2.87
N GLY A 272 -33.72 -10.07 -3.56
CA GLY A 272 -33.12 -11.32 -3.14
C GLY A 272 -31.61 -11.21 -2.87
N SER A 273 -31.08 -12.14 -2.08
CA SER A 273 -29.63 -12.21 -1.84
C SER A 273 -28.84 -12.84 -3.01
N VAL A 274 -29.46 -12.85 -4.20
CA VAL A 274 -28.92 -13.17 -5.54
C VAL A 274 -29.77 -12.36 -6.54
N LEU A 275 -29.16 -11.53 -7.39
CA LEU A 275 -29.79 -10.78 -8.48
C LEU A 275 -29.17 -11.10 -9.85
N SER A 276 -29.75 -10.53 -10.91
CA SER A 276 -29.22 -10.53 -12.28
C SER A 276 -28.74 -9.14 -12.69
N GLU A 277 -27.97 -9.03 -13.80
CA GLU A 277 -27.56 -7.74 -14.35
C GLU A 277 -28.73 -6.87 -14.89
N ASP A 278 -29.93 -7.45 -15.01
CA ASP A 278 -31.15 -6.74 -15.42
C ASP A 278 -31.86 -6.01 -14.26
N ASP A 279 -31.81 -6.55 -13.04
CA ASP A 279 -32.38 -5.93 -11.84
C ASP A 279 -31.71 -4.57 -11.50
N LEU A 280 -30.60 -4.27 -12.18
CA LEU A 280 -29.65 -3.21 -11.85
C LEU A 280 -29.80 -1.97 -12.73
N ARG A 281 -30.45 -2.12 -13.88
CA ARG A 281 -30.34 -1.18 -15.01
C ARG A 281 -30.86 0.23 -14.71
N GLN A 282 -31.68 0.38 -13.67
CA GLN A 282 -32.26 1.64 -13.25
C GLN A 282 -31.49 2.28 -12.06
N ILE A 283 -30.40 1.67 -11.57
CA ILE A 283 -29.68 2.10 -10.36
C ILE A 283 -28.56 3.09 -10.67
N PRO A 284 -28.48 4.24 -9.97
CA PRO A 284 -27.28 5.07 -9.94
C PRO A 284 -26.06 4.31 -9.37
N SER A 285 -25.02 4.14 -10.18
CA SER A 285 -23.79 3.39 -9.81
C SER A 285 -22.96 4.01 -8.69
N SER A 286 -23.32 5.20 -8.21
CA SER A 286 -22.74 5.87 -7.05
C SER A 286 -23.29 5.40 -5.70
N LEU A 287 -24.34 4.56 -5.68
CA LEU A 287 -24.97 4.08 -4.45
C LEU A 287 -24.28 2.82 -3.88
N TYR A 288 -23.16 2.40 -4.47
CA TYR A 288 -22.47 1.15 -4.14
C TYR A 288 -21.04 1.07 -4.69
N GLU A 289 -20.23 0.18 -4.10
CA GLU A 289 -18.82 -0.01 -4.45
C GLU A 289 -18.57 -1.42 -5.00
N ILE A 290 -18.08 -1.55 -6.24
CA ILE A 290 -17.86 -2.85 -6.90
C ILE A 290 -16.55 -3.51 -6.45
N PHE A 291 -16.57 -4.83 -6.35
CA PHE A 291 -15.45 -5.74 -6.19
C PHE A 291 -15.64 -6.89 -7.20
N GLU A 292 -14.62 -7.68 -7.51
CA GLU A 292 -14.76 -8.93 -8.29
C GLU A 292 -13.82 -10.02 -7.70
N PRO A 293 -14.04 -11.33 -7.96
CA PRO A 293 -13.12 -12.37 -7.51
C PRO A 293 -11.70 -12.19 -8.06
N MET A 294 -10.70 -12.37 -7.21
CA MET A 294 -9.29 -12.39 -7.63
C MET A 294 -8.85 -13.72 -8.30
N SER A 295 -9.76 -14.67 -8.47
CA SER A 295 -9.51 -15.98 -9.09
C SER A 295 -10.19 -16.05 -10.45
N HIS A 296 -9.51 -16.63 -11.44
CA HIS A 296 -10.09 -16.98 -12.75
C HIS A 296 -10.52 -18.46 -12.84
N GLN A 297 -10.48 -19.21 -11.74
CA GLN A 297 -10.90 -20.62 -11.68
C GLN A 297 -12.30 -20.77 -11.08
N GLU A 298 -13.07 -21.75 -11.58
CA GLU A 298 -14.40 -22.09 -11.07
C GLU A 298 -14.42 -22.29 -9.55
N ILE A 299 -15.37 -21.64 -8.87
CA ILE A 299 -15.48 -21.66 -7.41
C ILE A 299 -16.53 -22.70 -7.02
N GLN A 300 -16.11 -23.74 -6.32
CA GLN A 300 -16.99 -24.77 -5.77
C GLN A 300 -17.48 -24.37 -4.38
N LEU A 301 -18.78 -24.53 -4.14
CA LEU A 301 -19.48 -24.19 -2.91
C LEU A 301 -20.20 -25.41 -2.36
N TYR A 302 -20.06 -25.66 -1.07
CA TYR A 302 -20.67 -26.81 -0.40
C TYR A 302 -21.68 -26.38 0.65
N ARG A 303 -22.84 -27.05 0.71
CA ARG A 303 -23.86 -26.83 1.74
C ARG A 303 -23.29 -26.92 3.15
N ASP A 304 -22.59 -28.02 3.43
CA ASP A 304 -22.12 -28.36 4.78
C ASP A 304 -20.94 -27.48 5.26
N HIS A 305 -20.29 -26.75 4.35
CA HIS A 305 -19.28 -25.74 4.68
C HIS A 305 -19.89 -24.40 5.13
N SER A 306 -21.21 -24.27 5.07
CA SER A 306 -21.93 -23.04 5.45
C SER A 306 -21.90 -22.79 6.96
N LYS A 307 -21.92 -23.82 7.81
CA LYS A 307 -21.75 -23.68 9.27
C LYS A 307 -21.10 -24.93 9.86
N ILE A 308 -19.80 -24.84 10.14
CA ILE A 308 -19.04 -25.93 10.73
C ILE A 308 -18.89 -25.67 12.24
N HIS A 309 -19.27 -26.64 13.06
CA HIS A 309 -19.26 -26.51 14.52
C HIS A 309 -17.96 -27.11 15.09
N PHE A 310 -17.43 -26.51 16.16
CA PHE A 310 -16.28 -27.05 16.88
C PHE A 310 -16.70 -28.22 17.78
N TYR A 311 -15.82 -29.21 17.95
CA TYR A 311 -16.04 -30.34 18.83
C TYR A 311 -15.29 -30.17 20.16
N THR A 312 -16.03 -30.14 21.26
CA THR A 312 -15.50 -29.91 22.63
C THR A 312 -15.12 -31.20 23.37
N TRP A 313 -15.17 -32.37 22.71
CA TRP A 313 -14.84 -33.69 23.30
C TRP A 313 -15.63 -34.08 24.58
N GLY A 314 -16.69 -33.35 24.91
CA GLY A 314 -17.50 -33.53 26.13
C GLY A 314 -17.09 -32.64 27.30
N ASP A 315 -16.03 -31.86 27.16
CA ASP A 315 -15.64 -30.85 28.15
C ASP A 315 -16.53 -29.60 28.08
N LYS A 316 -16.57 -28.85 29.18
CA LYS A 316 -17.44 -27.68 29.42
C LYS A 316 -16.60 -26.44 29.68
N GLU A 317 -17.19 -25.25 29.50
CA GLU A 317 -16.53 -23.95 29.71
C GLU A 317 -15.24 -23.81 28.89
N CYS A 318 -15.24 -24.38 27.67
CA CYS A 318 -14.05 -24.49 26.84
C CYS A 318 -13.89 -23.29 25.91
N CYS A 319 -12.74 -22.61 26.02
CA CYS A 319 -12.30 -21.60 25.06
C CYS A 319 -10.91 -21.95 24.51
N LEU A 320 -10.72 -21.83 23.19
CA LEU A 320 -9.39 -21.95 22.58
C LEU A 320 -8.54 -20.75 23.02
N PRO A 321 -7.41 -20.93 23.72
CA PRO A 321 -6.64 -19.81 24.23
C PRO A 321 -5.99 -18.99 23.10
N ARG A 322 -5.73 -17.70 23.38
CA ARG A 322 -4.90 -16.84 22.54
C ARG A 322 -3.57 -17.54 22.22
N GLY A 323 -3.20 -17.57 20.94
CA GLY A 323 -2.04 -18.31 20.43
C GLY A 323 -2.34 -19.73 19.92
N SER A 324 -3.60 -20.18 19.95
CA SER A 324 -3.97 -21.50 19.40
C SER A 324 -3.77 -21.58 17.88
N THR A 325 -3.29 -22.75 17.43
CA THR A 325 -3.01 -23.09 16.01
C THR A 325 -3.68 -24.39 15.54
N ARG A 326 -4.55 -24.97 16.38
CA ARG A 326 -5.30 -26.21 16.08
C ARG A 326 -6.68 -26.21 16.73
N ALA A 327 -7.61 -26.97 16.18
CA ALA A 327 -8.93 -27.25 16.75
C ALA A 327 -9.52 -28.55 16.19
N THR A 328 -10.59 -29.06 16.82
CA THR A 328 -11.40 -30.17 16.29
C THR A 328 -12.74 -29.65 15.80
N LEU A 329 -13.19 -30.10 14.63
CA LEU A 329 -14.48 -29.79 14.01
C LEU A 329 -15.38 -31.03 13.98
N ILE A 330 -16.69 -30.82 14.03
CA ILE A 330 -17.70 -31.87 13.86
C ILE A 330 -17.92 -32.13 12.37
N GLY A 331 -17.68 -33.36 11.89
CA GLY A 331 -17.95 -33.74 10.50
C GLY A 331 -17.16 -34.95 10.01
N GLU A 332 -17.58 -35.49 8.87
CA GLU A 332 -16.88 -36.57 8.15
C GLU A 332 -16.02 -35.96 7.03
N LEU A 333 -14.71 -36.19 7.06
CA LEU A 333 -13.79 -35.69 6.01
C LEU A 333 -13.94 -36.52 4.73
N VAL A 334 -14.52 -35.92 3.70
CA VAL A 334 -14.65 -36.55 2.38
C VAL A 334 -13.32 -36.46 1.64
N LYS A 335 -12.66 -37.61 1.44
CA LYS A 335 -11.48 -37.70 0.59
C LYS A 335 -11.90 -37.70 -0.88
N ASP A 336 -11.44 -36.71 -1.64
CA ASP A 336 -11.64 -36.66 -3.10
C ASP A 336 -10.98 -37.87 -3.78
N THR A 337 -11.78 -38.89 -4.09
CA THR A 337 -11.40 -39.95 -5.03
C THR A 337 -11.43 -39.39 -6.45
N GLN A 338 -10.35 -38.74 -6.86
CA GLN A 338 -10.18 -38.29 -8.24
C GLN A 338 -10.16 -39.49 -9.21
N SER A 339 -11.25 -39.64 -9.98
CA SER A 339 -11.22 -40.21 -11.33
C SER A 339 -10.58 -41.60 -11.51
N GLU A 340 -10.84 -42.56 -10.62
CA GLU A 340 -10.76 -43.96 -11.02
C GLU A 340 -11.91 -44.28 -11.99
N LYS A 341 -11.62 -44.23 -13.29
CA LYS A 341 -12.52 -44.78 -14.31
C LYS A 341 -12.78 -46.25 -13.98
N PRO A 342 -14.03 -46.70 -13.83
CA PRO A 342 -14.31 -48.12 -13.64
C PRO A 342 -13.81 -48.89 -14.88
N PRO A 343 -12.96 -49.92 -14.73
CA PRO A 343 -12.47 -50.68 -15.86
C PRO A 343 -13.63 -51.42 -16.52
N CYS A 344 -13.82 -51.20 -17.83
CA CYS A 344 -14.90 -51.81 -18.60
C CYS A 344 -14.89 -53.34 -18.43
N LYS A 345 -16.03 -53.91 -18.07
CA LYS A 345 -16.32 -55.34 -18.25
C LYS A 345 -17.49 -55.47 -19.19
N LEU A 346 -17.32 -56.33 -20.19
CA LEU A 346 -18.36 -56.69 -21.14
C LEU A 346 -19.37 -57.64 -20.49
N ASP A 347 -20.49 -57.79 -21.19
CA ASP A 347 -21.58 -58.69 -20.87
C ASP A 347 -21.14 -60.17 -20.79
N ASP A 348 -21.78 -60.94 -19.90
CA ASP A 348 -22.11 -62.33 -20.18
C ASP A 348 -23.41 -62.71 -19.46
N ASP A 349 -24.15 -63.65 -20.02
CA ASP A 349 -25.46 -64.09 -19.52
C ASP A 349 -25.32 -65.08 -18.34
N SER A 350 -26.23 -64.99 -17.35
CA SER A 350 -27.29 -66.01 -17.18
C SER A 350 -27.89 -66.17 -15.77
N LYS A 351 -29.23 -66.19 -15.75
CA LYS A 351 -30.15 -66.93 -14.85
C LYS A 351 -30.32 -66.50 -13.37
N PRO A 352 -31.45 -66.90 -12.73
CA PRO A 352 -31.94 -66.30 -11.48
C PRO A 352 -31.83 -67.22 -10.25
N ASP A 353 -32.44 -66.75 -9.15
CA ASP A 353 -32.85 -67.47 -7.94
C ASP A 353 -31.76 -67.91 -6.94
N ALA A 354 -31.62 -67.14 -5.85
CA ALA A 354 -31.91 -67.64 -4.49
C ALA A 354 -31.83 -66.51 -3.43
N VAL A 355 -32.84 -66.41 -2.56
CA VAL A 355 -32.75 -65.69 -1.28
C VAL A 355 -32.71 -66.70 -0.13
N PRO A 356 -31.61 -66.77 0.63
CA PRO A 356 -31.61 -67.37 1.97
C PRO A 356 -31.61 -66.29 3.06
N LEU A 357 -32.52 -66.47 4.01
CA LEU A 357 -32.72 -65.65 5.20
C LEU A 357 -31.52 -65.72 6.19
N ASN A 358 -31.55 -64.82 7.19
CA ASN A 358 -30.80 -64.86 8.46
C ASN A 358 -29.33 -64.42 8.49
N LYS A 359 -29.13 -63.13 8.77
CA LYS A 359 -28.21 -62.72 9.86
C LYS A 359 -28.66 -61.46 10.63
N TRP A 360 -29.90 -61.47 11.11
CA TRP A 360 -30.34 -60.54 12.16
C TRP A 360 -30.02 -61.11 13.56
N MET A 361 -29.10 -60.46 14.27
CA MET A 361 -29.21 -60.06 15.70
C MET A 361 -27.84 -59.82 16.34
N ALA A 362 -27.37 -58.59 16.24
CA ALA A 362 -26.53 -57.94 17.26
C ALA A 362 -26.71 -56.42 17.10
N GLN A 363 -27.21 -55.74 18.14
CA GLN A 363 -27.15 -54.28 18.36
C GLN A 363 -27.52 -53.40 17.14
N GLN A 364 -28.76 -52.92 16.98
CA GLN A 364 -29.39 -51.93 17.87
C GLN A 364 -28.45 -50.80 18.35
N GLY A 365 -27.91 -50.03 17.39
CA GLY A 365 -27.86 -48.58 17.56
C GLY A 365 -29.25 -47.97 17.30
N LYS A 366 -29.57 -46.84 17.95
CA LYS A 366 -30.72 -46.01 17.52
C LYS A 366 -30.48 -45.48 16.11
N PRO A 367 -31.54 -45.11 15.35
CA PRO A 367 -31.35 -44.19 14.22
C PRO A 367 -30.60 -42.94 14.71
N ARG A 368 -29.54 -42.52 14.01
CA ARG A 368 -28.94 -41.20 14.25
C ARG A 368 -29.90 -40.17 13.68
N GLU A 369 -30.44 -39.30 14.53
CA GLU A 369 -31.48 -38.34 14.14
C GLU A 369 -30.96 -37.18 13.27
N ASN A 370 -29.65 -37.08 13.07
CA ASN A 370 -29.03 -36.39 11.93
C ASN A 370 -27.77 -37.17 11.45
N PRO A 371 -27.47 -37.19 10.14
CA PRO A 371 -26.14 -37.56 9.65
C PRO A 371 -25.10 -36.48 10.02
N ALA A 372 -23.82 -36.85 10.09
CA ALA A 372 -22.74 -35.88 10.29
C ALA A 372 -22.51 -35.05 9.01
N PRO A 373 -22.16 -33.75 9.11
CA PRO A 373 -21.88 -32.92 7.94
C PRO A 373 -20.61 -33.38 7.22
N LYS A 374 -20.59 -33.25 5.89
CA LYS A 374 -19.49 -33.66 5.03
C LYS A 374 -18.53 -32.49 4.77
N LEU A 375 -17.28 -32.67 5.17
CA LEU A 375 -16.25 -31.66 5.04
C LEU A 375 -15.29 -32.04 3.91
N HIS A 376 -15.22 -31.21 2.87
CA HIS A 376 -14.36 -31.34 1.69
C HIS A 376 -13.08 -30.47 1.80
N LEU A 377 -12.61 -30.25 3.04
CA LEU A 377 -11.51 -29.34 3.36
C LEU A 377 -10.13 -29.89 2.96
N LYS A 378 -9.25 -29.01 2.47
CA LYS A 378 -7.90 -29.33 1.96
C LYS A 378 -6.83 -28.41 2.57
N PRO A 379 -5.58 -28.88 2.75
CA PRO A 379 -4.46 -28.01 3.09
C PRO A 379 -4.31 -26.88 2.06
N GLY A 380 -4.32 -25.64 2.53
CA GLY A 380 -4.32 -24.43 1.71
C GLY A 380 -5.63 -23.63 1.76
N ASP A 381 -6.74 -24.23 2.19
CA ASP A 381 -8.05 -23.57 2.36
C ASP A 381 -8.03 -22.54 3.51
N VAL A 382 -8.99 -21.61 3.52
CA VAL A 382 -9.13 -20.57 4.55
C VAL A 382 -10.47 -20.73 5.26
N LEU A 383 -10.45 -20.85 6.59
CA LEU A 383 -11.65 -20.79 7.42
C LEU A 383 -11.74 -19.42 8.10
N VAL A 384 -12.96 -18.93 8.30
CA VAL A 384 -13.21 -17.79 9.21
C VAL A 384 -13.91 -18.30 10.46
N PHE A 385 -13.39 -17.96 11.63
CA PHE A 385 -14.03 -18.20 12.92
C PHE A 385 -14.80 -16.95 13.36
N GLU A 386 -16.02 -17.14 13.87
CA GLU A 386 -16.90 -16.07 14.36
C GLU A 386 -17.62 -16.53 15.63
N GLU A 387 -17.54 -15.73 16.69
CA GLU A 387 -18.46 -15.81 17.84
C GLU A 387 -19.87 -15.39 17.39
N VAL A 388 -20.87 -16.21 17.69
CA VAL A 388 -22.26 -16.07 17.20
C VAL A 388 -23.32 -16.02 18.30
N ILE A 389 -22.93 -16.32 19.54
CA ILE A 389 -23.76 -16.20 20.75
C ILE A 389 -22.87 -15.60 21.84
N GLY A 390 -23.35 -14.58 22.57
CA GLY A 390 -22.59 -13.97 23.65
C GLY A 390 -22.34 -14.95 24.80
N PRO A 391 -21.09 -15.15 25.25
CA PRO A 391 -20.75 -16.21 26.20
C PRO A 391 -21.37 -16.02 27.59
N GLU A 392 -21.67 -14.78 28.01
CA GLU A 392 -22.25 -14.49 29.32
C GLU A 392 -23.79 -14.49 29.34
N THR A 393 -24.46 -14.39 28.18
CA THR A 393 -25.93 -14.20 28.10
C THR A 393 -26.67 -15.30 27.35
N GLY A 394 -26.01 -16.03 26.44
CA GLY A 394 -26.66 -17.02 25.59
C GLY A 394 -27.49 -16.42 24.45
N HIS A 395 -27.44 -15.11 24.22
CA HIS A 395 -28.15 -14.45 23.12
C HIS A 395 -27.23 -14.11 21.94
N SER A 396 -27.75 -14.21 20.72
CA SER A 396 -27.02 -13.87 19.49
C SER A 396 -26.88 -12.37 19.22
N GLY A 397 -27.39 -11.52 20.12
CA GLY A 397 -27.18 -10.07 20.11
C GLY A 397 -25.86 -9.65 20.78
N ASP A 398 -25.41 -10.42 21.77
CA ASP A 398 -24.30 -10.04 22.67
C ASP A 398 -22.95 -10.69 22.30
N ALA A 399 -22.85 -11.29 21.10
CA ALA A 399 -21.62 -11.91 20.60
C ALA A 399 -20.61 -10.83 20.14
N ASP A 400 -19.39 -10.81 20.68
CA ASP A 400 -18.46 -9.69 20.43
C ASP A 400 -18.08 -9.62 18.93
N PRO A 401 -18.41 -8.51 18.23
CA PRO A 401 -18.04 -8.34 16.84
C PRO A 401 -16.53 -8.37 16.55
N LYS A 402 -15.69 -8.21 17.59
CA LYS A 402 -14.22 -8.26 17.54
C LYS A 402 -13.70 -9.71 17.61
N HIS A 403 -14.49 -10.67 18.10
CA HIS A 403 -14.13 -12.08 18.14
C HIS A 403 -14.36 -12.77 16.77
N ARG A 404 -13.67 -12.27 15.74
CA ARG A 404 -13.59 -12.87 14.40
C ARG A 404 -12.15 -12.98 13.93
N HIS A 405 -11.76 -14.13 13.41
CA HIS A 405 -10.38 -14.40 12.99
C HIS A 405 -10.35 -15.36 11.79
N ALA A 406 -9.50 -15.08 10.80
CA ALA A 406 -9.36 -15.92 9.61
C ALA A 406 -8.06 -16.73 9.69
N VAL A 407 -8.12 -18.03 9.39
CA VAL A 407 -6.99 -18.95 9.50
C VAL A 407 -6.81 -19.77 8.22
N ARG A 408 -5.55 -19.97 7.81
CA ARG A 408 -5.23 -20.83 6.66
C ARG A 408 -4.81 -22.24 7.08
N LEU A 409 -5.54 -23.25 6.63
CA LEU A 409 -5.30 -24.66 6.96
C LEU A 409 -3.97 -25.16 6.37
N THR A 410 -3.19 -25.87 7.18
CA THR A 410 -1.88 -26.44 6.84
C THR A 410 -1.87 -27.96 6.92
N GLN A 411 -2.65 -28.56 7.82
CA GLN A 411 -2.80 -30.01 7.99
C GLN A 411 -4.23 -30.31 8.45
N ILE A 412 -4.78 -31.42 7.98
CA ILE A 412 -6.17 -31.84 8.21
C ILE A 412 -6.19 -33.36 8.36
N GLU A 413 -6.76 -33.86 9.46
CA GLU A 413 -6.83 -35.29 9.76
C GLU A 413 -8.25 -35.72 10.15
N ALA A 414 -8.65 -36.93 9.71
CA ALA A 414 -9.97 -37.48 9.95
C ALA A 414 -9.93 -38.41 11.17
N GLY A 415 -10.77 -38.12 12.17
CA GLY A 415 -10.91 -38.90 13.40
C GLY A 415 -12.34 -39.38 13.62
N ILE A 416 -12.50 -40.23 14.64
CA ILE A 416 -13.78 -40.69 15.16
C ILE A 416 -13.64 -40.71 16.68
N ASP A 417 -14.55 -40.10 17.43
CA ASP A 417 -14.57 -40.25 18.89
C ASP A 417 -14.89 -41.72 19.26
N PRO A 418 -14.00 -42.43 19.97
CA PRO A 418 -14.25 -43.81 20.38
C PRO A 418 -15.40 -43.97 21.40
N LEU A 419 -15.88 -42.91 22.05
CA LEU A 419 -16.93 -42.99 23.07
C LEU A 419 -18.35 -43.03 22.50
N ASN A 420 -18.63 -42.26 21.44
CA ASN A 420 -19.96 -42.18 20.80
C ASN A 420 -19.95 -42.46 19.27
N GLY A 421 -18.77 -42.66 18.68
CA GLY A 421 -18.58 -42.92 17.25
C GLY A 421 -18.81 -41.70 16.35
N GLN A 422 -18.75 -40.47 16.87
CA GLN A 422 -18.97 -39.25 16.10
C GLN A 422 -17.78 -38.99 15.17
N PRO A 423 -18.00 -38.79 13.85
CA PRO A 423 -16.96 -38.32 12.94
C PRO A 423 -16.50 -36.91 13.31
N VAL A 424 -15.18 -36.73 13.37
CA VAL A 424 -14.53 -35.46 13.70
C VAL A 424 -13.37 -35.18 12.75
N VAL A 425 -13.02 -33.92 12.56
CA VAL A 425 -11.88 -33.49 11.75
C VAL A 425 -10.96 -32.63 12.61
N GLU A 426 -9.72 -33.06 12.80
CA GLU A 426 -8.69 -32.20 13.39
C GLU A 426 -8.10 -31.29 12.31
N ILE A 427 -8.05 -29.99 12.61
CA ILE A 427 -7.47 -28.97 11.75
C ILE A 427 -6.27 -28.29 12.44
N VAL A 428 -5.23 -28.02 11.66
CA VAL A 428 -4.08 -27.22 12.05
C VAL A 428 -3.90 -26.10 11.03
N TRP A 429 -3.56 -24.89 11.47
CA TRP A 429 -3.36 -23.73 10.62
C TRP A 429 -1.98 -23.08 10.82
N ALA A 430 -1.65 -22.11 9.96
CA ALA A 430 -0.38 -21.40 9.99
C ALA A 430 -0.10 -20.75 11.36
N ALA A 431 1.17 -20.78 11.80
CA ALA A 431 1.57 -20.22 13.09
C ALA A 431 1.43 -18.68 13.14
N GLU A 432 1.50 -18.05 11.97
CA GLU A 432 1.26 -16.63 11.73
C GLU A 432 -0.21 -16.23 11.89
N ASP A 433 -1.14 -17.17 11.67
CA ASP A 433 -2.59 -17.00 11.83
C ASP A 433 -3.07 -17.51 13.21
N ALA A 434 -2.21 -17.57 14.23
CA ALA A 434 -2.59 -17.98 15.59
C ALA A 434 -3.60 -17.02 16.23
N LEU A 435 -4.54 -17.53 17.05
CA LEU A 435 -5.66 -16.73 17.58
C LEU A 435 -5.19 -15.50 18.38
N LEU A 436 -5.73 -14.32 18.08
CA LEU A 436 -5.35 -13.06 18.74
C LEU A 436 -6.05 -12.81 20.09
N PHE A 437 -7.14 -13.54 20.35
CA PHE A 437 -8.01 -13.48 21.53
C PHE A 437 -8.45 -14.92 21.90
N PRO A 438 -8.96 -15.19 23.11
CA PRO A 438 -9.54 -16.49 23.44
C PRO A 438 -10.91 -16.67 22.74
N LEU A 439 -11.11 -17.78 22.01
CA LEU A 439 -12.35 -18.06 21.29
C LEU A 439 -13.19 -19.09 22.06
N CYS A 440 -14.31 -18.69 22.64
CA CYS A 440 -15.15 -19.58 23.46
C CYS A 440 -16.08 -20.47 22.63
N LEU A 441 -16.17 -21.74 23.01
CA LEU A 441 -16.92 -22.80 22.32
C LEU A 441 -18.19 -23.19 23.08
N SER A 442 -18.10 -23.18 24.42
CA SER A 442 -19.23 -23.37 25.34
C SER A 442 -19.05 -22.54 26.62
N SER A 443 -20.16 -22.13 27.23
CA SER A 443 -20.18 -21.32 28.46
C SER A 443 -21.38 -21.67 29.36
N LEU A 444 -21.44 -21.07 30.55
CA LEU A 444 -22.54 -21.24 31.50
C LEU A 444 -23.36 -19.95 31.57
N GLY A 445 -24.68 -20.06 31.40
CA GLY A 445 -25.59 -18.92 31.45
C GLY A 445 -25.76 -18.30 32.85
N PRO A 446 -26.41 -17.13 32.93
CA PRO A 446 -26.60 -16.42 34.20
C PRO A 446 -27.51 -17.18 35.17
N ALA A 447 -27.43 -16.80 36.45
CA ALA A 447 -28.31 -17.31 37.49
C ALA A 447 -29.71 -16.64 37.39
N PRO A 448 -30.81 -17.34 37.72
CA PRO A 448 -30.86 -18.60 38.47
C PRO A 448 -30.80 -19.90 37.66
N GLU A 449 -30.99 -19.88 36.33
CA GLU A 449 -31.11 -21.11 35.53
C GLU A 449 -29.76 -21.82 35.31
N CYS A 450 -28.67 -21.07 35.06
CA CYS A 450 -27.32 -21.61 34.84
C CYS A 450 -27.21 -22.73 33.78
N GLU A 451 -28.00 -22.64 32.71
CA GLU A 451 -27.97 -23.61 31.61
C GLU A 451 -26.68 -23.50 30.77
N ILE A 452 -26.31 -24.58 30.08
CA ILE A 452 -25.07 -24.65 29.29
C ILE A 452 -25.35 -24.11 27.88
N ILE A 453 -24.59 -23.10 27.48
CA ILE A 453 -24.63 -22.52 26.14
C ILE A 453 -23.59 -23.26 25.30
N GLU A 454 -24.05 -24.04 24.31
CA GLU A 454 -23.19 -24.72 23.34
C GLU A 454 -23.19 -23.99 21.98
N ASN A 455 -22.10 -24.11 21.22
CA ASN A 455 -21.91 -23.48 19.91
C ASN A 455 -21.76 -21.95 19.96
N VAL A 456 -21.09 -21.45 21.00
CA VAL A 456 -20.75 -20.01 21.21
C VAL A 456 -20.00 -19.44 19.99
N SER A 457 -19.10 -20.21 19.39
CA SER A 457 -18.37 -19.89 18.16
C SER A 457 -18.51 -20.97 17.09
N ILE A 458 -18.44 -20.57 15.82
CA ILE A 458 -18.49 -21.47 14.65
C ILE A 458 -17.43 -21.10 13.59
N ALA A 459 -17.20 -22.03 12.65
CA ALA A 459 -16.29 -21.86 11.52
C ALA A 459 -17.04 -21.86 10.17
N TRP A 460 -16.59 -21.00 9.25
CA TRP A 460 -17.13 -20.80 7.90
C TRP A 460 -16.13 -21.32 6.87
N GLY A 461 -16.55 -22.28 6.02
CA GLY A 461 -15.67 -22.99 5.09
C GLY A 461 -15.68 -22.49 3.65
N ASN A 462 -16.84 -22.03 3.15
CA ASN A 462 -16.86 -21.40 1.83
C ASN A 462 -16.41 -19.93 2.01
N VAL A 463 -15.24 -19.56 1.46
CA VAL A 463 -14.65 -18.21 1.59
C VAL A 463 -14.01 -17.79 0.27
N ILE A 464 -14.35 -16.60 -0.24
CA ILE A 464 -13.83 -16.04 -1.51
C ILE A 464 -13.02 -14.76 -1.23
N LEU A 465 -11.88 -14.60 -1.90
CA LEU A 465 -11.12 -13.34 -1.94
C LEU A 465 -11.59 -12.48 -3.11
N VAL A 466 -11.94 -11.22 -2.82
CA VAL A 466 -12.33 -10.23 -3.84
C VAL A 466 -11.55 -8.93 -3.66
N ASP A 467 -11.38 -8.20 -4.76
CA ASP A 467 -10.76 -6.87 -4.76
C ASP A 467 -11.64 -5.83 -5.46
N HIS A 468 -11.48 -4.57 -5.06
CA HIS A 468 -12.35 -3.45 -5.44
C HIS A 468 -12.13 -2.99 -6.90
N GLY A 469 -13.17 -2.41 -7.50
CA GLY A 469 -13.28 -2.04 -8.90
C GLY A 469 -13.99 -3.07 -9.78
N GLN A 470 -14.39 -2.64 -10.98
CA GLN A 470 -15.15 -3.41 -11.97
C GLN A 470 -14.35 -3.58 -13.27
N THR A 471 -14.42 -4.73 -13.93
CA THR A 471 -13.82 -4.93 -15.25
C THR A 471 -14.63 -4.21 -16.34
N ARG A 472 -13.93 -3.55 -17.26
CA ARG A 472 -14.44 -2.87 -18.46
C ARG A 472 -13.58 -3.21 -19.68
N ASP A 473 -14.23 -3.27 -20.83
CA ASP A 473 -13.62 -3.47 -22.14
C ASP A 473 -13.80 -2.20 -22.99
N GLU A 474 -12.77 -1.80 -23.75
CA GLU A 474 -12.75 -0.59 -24.58
C GLU A 474 -11.88 -0.77 -25.83
N ASP A 475 -12.39 -0.39 -27.00
CA ASP A 475 -11.61 -0.35 -28.25
C ASP A 475 -10.89 1.00 -28.38
N LEU A 476 -9.56 1.00 -28.45
CA LEU A 476 -8.72 2.21 -28.49
C LEU A 476 -8.43 2.72 -29.91
N GLY A 477 -9.20 2.24 -30.90
CA GLY A 477 -8.99 2.52 -32.32
C GLY A 477 -7.68 1.93 -32.88
N SER A 478 -7.21 2.49 -33.99
CA SER A 478 -5.95 2.12 -34.63
C SER A 478 -4.85 3.16 -34.45
N VAL A 479 -3.60 2.71 -34.45
CA VAL A 479 -2.40 3.55 -34.56
C VAL A 479 -2.48 4.34 -35.87
N PRO A 480 -2.42 5.69 -35.84
CA PRO A 480 -2.48 6.49 -37.05
C PRO A 480 -1.26 6.25 -37.94
N VAL A 481 -1.46 6.29 -39.26
CA VAL A 481 -0.36 6.40 -40.22
C VAL A 481 0.29 7.78 -40.09
N GLY A 482 1.61 7.81 -39.93
CA GLY A 482 2.43 9.02 -39.99
C GLY A 482 2.82 9.31 -41.44
N GLU A 483 4.11 9.15 -41.75
CA GLU A 483 4.63 9.30 -43.11
C GLU A 483 4.81 7.95 -43.79
N SER A 484 4.44 7.85 -45.07
CA SER A 484 4.72 6.70 -45.93
C SER A 484 5.93 7.00 -46.83
N VAL A 485 7.05 6.31 -46.60
CA VAL A 485 8.27 6.47 -47.37
C VAL A 485 8.36 5.36 -48.43
N GLU A 486 8.25 5.73 -49.71
CA GLU A 486 8.47 4.80 -50.82
C GLU A 486 9.97 4.62 -51.10
N CYS A 487 10.51 3.46 -50.75
CA CYS A 487 11.93 3.15 -50.91
C CYS A 487 12.21 2.42 -52.23
N CYS A 488 12.52 3.17 -53.29
CA CYS A 488 12.98 2.62 -54.57
C CYS A 488 14.37 1.95 -54.43
N LYS A 489 14.40 0.61 -54.40
CA LYS A 489 15.65 -0.18 -54.28
C LYS A 489 16.49 -0.24 -55.57
N GLY A 490 15.98 0.24 -56.69
CA GLY A 490 16.70 0.32 -57.96
C GLY A 490 15.78 0.73 -59.13
N GLU A 491 16.38 1.02 -60.29
CA GLU A 491 15.64 1.34 -61.51
C GLU A 491 14.87 0.10 -62.01
N GLY A 492 13.55 0.23 -62.21
CA GLY A 492 12.69 -0.86 -62.68
C GLY A 492 12.17 -1.83 -61.61
N VAL A 493 12.42 -1.57 -60.32
CA VAL A 493 11.87 -2.35 -59.19
C VAL A 493 10.70 -1.58 -58.57
N LEU A 494 9.61 -2.28 -58.20
CA LEU A 494 8.49 -1.69 -57.47
C LEU A 494 8.96 -1.17 -56.09
N SER A 495 8.42 -0.03 -55.65
CA SER A 495 8.70 0.53 -54.33
C SER A 495 8.09 -0.32 -53.22
N ASP A 496 8.89 -0.65 -52.20
CA ASP A 496 8.34 -1.07 -50.91
C ASP A 496 7.93 0.20 -50.16
N THR A 497 6.63 0.35 -49.86
CA THR A 497 6.13 1.44 -49.01
C THR A 497 6.41 1.11 -47.55
N ILE A 498 7.35 1.84 -46.93
CA ILE A 498 7.59 1.76 -45.49
C ILE A 498 6.64 2.76 -44.81
N VAL A 499 5.75 2.26 -43.96
CA VAL A 499 4.74 3.08 -43.27
C VAL A 499 5.22 3.36 -41.85
N ILE A 500 5.49 4.62 -41.53
CA ILE A 500 5.93 5.03 -40.19
C ILE A 500 4.71 5.26 -39.31
N PRO A 501 4.62 4.69 -38.08
CA PRO A 501 3.54 4.98 -37.15
C PRO A 501 3.56 6.44 -36.67
N GLY A 502 2.38 7.06 -36.65
CA GLY A 502 2.18 8.38 -36.06
C GLY A 502 2.15 8.36 -34.53
N TYR A 503 2.06 9.53 -33.91
CA TYR A 503 1.98 9.66 -32.44
C TYR A 503 0.70 9.03 -31.88
N TYR A 504 0.81 7.79 -31.38
CA TYR A 504 -0.27 7.09 -30.71
C TYR A 504 -0.14 7.19 -29.18
N ARG A 505 -1.08 7.91 -28.56
CA ARG A 505 -1.24 8.03 -27.10
C ARG A 505 -2.73 8.05 -26.75
N PRO A 506 -3.41 6.88 -26.82
CA PRO A 506 -4.81 6.79 -26.43
C PRO A 506 -4.96 7.07 -24.93
N HIS A 507 -6.13 7.56 -24.54
CA HIS A 507 -6.53 7.73 -23.16
C HIS A 507 -7.76 6.86 -22.90
N LEU A 508 -7.85 6.27 -21.71
CA LEU A 508 -8.98 5.44 -21.33
C LEU A 508 -10.22 6.31 -21.02
N GLN A 509 -11.42 5.82 -21.37
CA GLN A 509 -12.67 6.55 -21.14
C GLN A 509 -13.22 6.38 -19.71
N TYR A 510 -13.07 5.20 -19.11
CA TYR A 510 -13.58 4.91 -17.77
C TYR A 510 -12.54 5.24 -16.68
N MET A 511 -13.01 5.81 -15.58
CA MET A 511 -12.16 6.41 -14.53
C MET A 511 -12.79 6.18 -13.14
N PRO A 512 -12.00 6.12 -12.05
CA PRO A 512 -10.54 6.08 -12.01
C PRO A 512 -10.01 4.65 -12.27
N MET A 513 -8.83 4.55 -12.88
CA MET A 513 -8.18 3.25 -13.13
C MET A 513 -7.74 2.56 -11.82
N THR A 514 -7.97 1.25 -11.72
CA THR A 514 -7.57 0.41 -10.59
C THR A 514 -6.07 0.11 -10.58
N PHE A 515 -5.43 0.26 -9.42
CA PHE A 515 -4.07 -0.21 -9.13
C PHE A 515 -4.12 -1.23 -7.99
N SER A 516 -3.32 -2.30 -8.08
CA SER A 516 -3.28 -3.37 -7.06
C SER A 516 -1.91 -4.05 -7.03
N GLN A 517 -1.45 -4.48 -5.85
CA GLN A 517 -0.19 -5.21 -5.70
C GLN A 517 -0.36 -6.69 -6.10
N PRO A 518 0.44 -7.24 -7.03
CA PRO A 518 0.34 -8.66 -7.39
C PRO A 518 0.47 -9.61 -6.17
N LEU A 519 -0.53 -10.48 -5.99
CA LEU A 519 -0.58 -11.41 -4.85
C LEU A 519 0.29 -12.64 -5.11
N ALA A 520 1.28 -12.90 -4.25
CA ALA A 520 2.17 -14.05 -4.39
C ALA A 520 1.47 -15.37 -4.05
N PRO A 521 1.71 -16.47 -4.79
CA PRO A 521 1.27 -17.81 -4.41
C PRO A 521 1.73 -18.17 -3.00
N GLY A 522 0.83 -18.71 -2.18
CA GLY A 522 1.13 -19.10 -0.79
C GLY A 522 0.98 -18.00 0.27
N THR A 523 0.63 -16.76 -0.09
CA THR A 523 0.41 -15.66 0.89
C THR A 523 -0.59 -16.06 2.00
N PRO A 524 -0.31 -15.80 3.30
CA PRO A 524 -1.25 -16.05 4.40
C PRO A 524 -2.53 -15.20 4.32
N ALA A 525 -3.64 -15.70 4.89
CA ALA A 525 -4.95 -15.05 4.79
C ALA A 525 -4.97 -13.66 5.46
N SER A 526 -4.25 -13.53 6.57
CA SER A 526 -3.99 -12.30 7.31
C SER A 526 -3.20 -11.23 6.51
N ARG A 527 -2.39 -11.63 5.53
CA ARG A 527 -1.61 -10.71 4.69
C ARG A 527 -2.22 -10.42 3.32
N ALA A 528 -3.17 -11.23 2.84
CA ALA A 528 -3.77 -11.05 1.51
C ALA A 528 -4.47 -9.69 1.31
N LEU A 529 -4.98 -9.09 2.40
CA LEU A 529 -5.66 -7.79 2.41
C LEU A 529 -4.71 -6.58 2.52
N ILE A 530 -3.46 -6.80 2.96
CA ILE A 530 -2.47 -5.73 3.15
C ILE A 530 -1.74 -5.53 1.82
N GLN A 531 -1.57 -4.28 1.40
CA GLN A 531 -0.90 -3.93 0.14
C GLN A 531 0.16 -2.83 0.33
N ASP A 532 1.25 -2.96 -0.41
CA ASP A 532 2.28 -1.93 -0.59
C ASP A 532 1.97 -1.11 -1.85
N VAL A 533 1.69 0.19 -1.66
CA VAL A 533 1.34 1.13 -2.74
C VAL A 533 2.47 1.36 -3.74
N HIS A 534 3.73 1.14 -3.36
CA HIS A 534 4.87 1.27 -4.28
C HIS A 534 5.09 0.01 -5.13
N LEU A 535 4.41 -1.09 -4.81
CA LEU A 535 4.39 -2.34 -5.58
C LEU A 535 3.08 -2.54 -6.36
N ALA A 536 2.20 -1.53 -6.37
CA ALA A 536 0.94 -1.56 -7.08
C ALA A 536 1.11 -1.38 -8.60
N LEU A 537 0.51 -2.27 -9.39
CA LEU A 537 0.49 -2.20 -10.85
C LEU A 537 -0.92 -1.88 -11.37
N PRO A 538 -1.04 -1.13 -12.48
CA PRO A 538 -2.33 -0.84 -13.09
C PRO A 538 -2.96 -2.14 -13.60
N GLN A 539 -4.23 -2.35 -13.25
CA GLN A 539 -4.96 -3.57 -13.58
C GLN A 539 -5.55 -3.48 -14.98
N ILE A 540 -4.74 -3.81 -15.99
CA ILE A 540 -5.06 -3.73 -17.41
C ILE A 540 -4.35 -4.83 -18.22
N SER A 541 -5.04 -5.36 -19.22
CA SER A 541 -4.46 -6.06 -20.37
C SER A 541 -4.79 -5.30 -21.65
N LEU A 542 -3.80 -5.14 -22.52
CA LEU A 542 -3.95 -4.62 -23.88
C LEU A 542 -3.66 -5.75 -24.86
N ASP A 543 -4.57 -5.98 -25.80
CA ASP A 543 -4.38 -6.90 -26.92
C ASP A 543 -4.31 -6.10 -28.22
N GLY A 544 -3.16 -6.16 -28.90
CA GLY A 544 -2.84 -5.41 -30.10
C GLY A 544 -2.73 -6.32 -31.34
N VAL A 545 -3.40 -5.94 -32.42
CA VAL A 545 -3.50 -6.74 -33.65
C VAL A 545 -3.20 -5.86 -34.89
N PRO A 546 -2.37 -6.29 -35.86
CA PRO A 546 -1.61 -7.54 -35.89
C PRO A 546 -0.38 -7.49 -34.97
N ALA A 547 0.07 -8.66 -34.51
CA ALA A 547 1.29 -8.82 -33.71
C ALA A 547 2.52 -9.10 -34.59
N ARG A 548 3.65 -8.42 -34.33
CA ARG A 548 4.96 -8.73 -34.96
C ARG A 548 5.49 -10.12 -34.54
N SER A 549 5.35 -10.45 -33.26
CA SER A 549 5.91 -11.65 -32.61
C SER A 549 5.01 -12.89 -32.68
N GLY A 550 3.73 -12.71 -32.98
CA GLY A 550 2.67 -13.72 -32.83
C GLY A 550 1.98 -13.70 -31.45
N ASP A 551 2.50 -12.96 -30.46
CA ASP A 551 1.77 -12.63 -29.22
C ASP A 551 1.12 -11.25 -29.35
N THR A 552 -0.18 -11.18 -29.07
CA THR A 552 -0.96 -9.93 -29.11
C THR A 552 -0.87 -9.15 -27.81
N ARG A 553 -0.42 -9.76 -26.71
CA ARG A 553 -0.62 -9.25 -25.36
C ARG A 553 0.51 -8.34 -24.90
N TRP A 554 0.19 -7.06 -24.76
CA TRP A 554 1.09 -6.08 -24.18
C TRP A 554 0.99 -6.10 -22.64
N VAL A 555 2.13 -5.93 -21.97
CA VAL A 555 2.27 -6.05 -20.51
C VAL A 555 2.47 -4.67 -19.86
N PRO A 556 1.65 -4.29 -18.86
CA PRO A 556 1.83 -3.02 -18.16
C PRO A 556 3.10 -3.02 -17.30
N ARG A 557 3.80 -1.89 -17.28
CA ARG A 557 4.97 -1.63 -16.43
C ARG A 557 4.81 -0.30 -15.69
N SER A 558 5.58 -0.12 -14.62
CA SER A 558 5.79 1.19 -13.95
C SER A 558 6.33 2.24 -14.92
N ASP A 559 7.21 1.78 -15.81
CA ASP A 559 7.99 2.54 -16.77
C ASP A 559 8.66 1.61 -17.81
N LEU A 560 9.40 2.18 -18.77
CA LEU A 560 10.05 1.41 -19.83
C LEU A 560 11.59 1.39 -19.77
N LEU A 561 12.26 2.02 -18.80
CA LEU A 561 13.75 2.11 -18.79
C LEU A 561 14.47 0.76 -18.61
N GLY A 562 13.76 -0.26 -18.13
CA GLY A 562 14.23 -1.64 -18.06
C GLY A 562 13.73 -2.55 -19.17
N SER A 563 13.07 -2.00 -20.21
CA SER A 563 12.52 -2.78 -21.33
C SER A 563 13.53 -2.90 -22.46
N GLY A 564 13.63 -4.08 -23.07
CA GLY A 564 14.33 -4.26 -24.34
C GLY A 564 13.57 -3.64 -25.51
N ARG A 565 14.22 -3.48 -26.66
CA ARG A 565 13.62 -2.96 -27.91
C ARG A 565 12.35 -3.74 -28.31
N ASP A 566 12.42 -5.06 -28.22
CA ASP A 566 11.37 -5.97 -28.70
C ASP A 566 10.36 -6.36 -27.59
N ASP A 567 10.40 -5.67 -26.43
CA ASP A 567 9.47 -5.91 -25.34
C ASP A 567 8.13 -5.19 -25.59
N GLN A 568 7.02 -5.93 -25.66
CA GLN A 568 5.65 -5.42 -25.75
C GLN A 568 5.19 -4.80 -24.41
N HIS A 569 5.86 -3.73 -23.97
CA HIS A 569 5.60 -3.03 -22.71
C HIS A 569 4.94 -1.67 -22.92
N PHE A 570 4.04 -1.31 -22.00
CA PHE A 570 3.40 0.01 -21.96
C PHE A 570 3.25 0.51 -20.53
N VAL A 571 2.94 1.80 -20.40
CA VAL A 571 2.78 2.50 -19.12
C VAL A 571 1.45 3.24 -19.09
N ALA A 572 0.71 3.08 -17.99
CA ALA A 572 -0.40 3.96 -17.66
C ALA A 572 0.11 5.15 -16.81
N GLU A 573 -0.04 6.35 -17.35
CA GLU A 573 0.30 7.62 -16.68
C GLU A 573 -0.99 8.36 -16.34
N MET A 574 -1.24 8.58 -15.04
CA MET A 574 -2.48 9.21 -14.57
C MET A 574 -2.37 10.74 -14.60
N ASP A 575 -3.38 11.41 -15.13
CA ASP A 575 -3.47 12.88 -15.10
C ASP A 575 -4.13 13.43 -13.82
N ASN A 576 -4.46 14.72 -13.82
CA ASN A 576 -5.04 15.41 -12.67
C ASN A 576 -6.48 14.96 -12.36
N ASP A 577 -7.20 14.48 -13.37
CA ASP A 577 -8.63 14.15 -13.30
C ASP A 577 -8.86 12.64 -13.11
N GLY A 578 -7.78 11.87 -12.93
CA GLY A 578 -7.82 10.41 -12.74
C GLY A 578 -7.95 9.62 -14.05
N ARG A 579 -7.69 10.24 -15.21
CA ARG A 579 -7.68 9.56 -16.51
C ARG A 579 -6.32 8.94 -16.77
N ALA A 580 -6.33 7.70 -17.29
CA ALA A 580 -5.12 7.01 -17.69
C ALA A 580 -4.76 7.37 -19.14
N HIS A 581 -3.54 7.88 -19.34
CA HIS A 581 -2.92 8.07 -20.65
C HIS A 581 -1.94 6.93 -20.89
N LEU A 582 -2.09 6.23 -22.02
CA LEU A 582 -1.25 5.07 -22.34
C LEU A 582 -0.04 5.53 -23.16
N ARG A 583 1.15 5.09 -22.73
CA ARG A 583 2.42 5.35 -23.42
C ARG A 583 3.16 4.04 -23.66
N PHE A 584 3.36 3.74 -24.93
CA PHE A 584 4.15 2.61 -25.44
C PHE A 584 5.64 2.96 -25.55
N GLY A 585 6.43 2.03 -26.07
CA GLY A 585 7.84 2.22 -26.37
C GLY A 585 8.11 3.02 -27.65
N ASP A 586 9.38 3.09 -27.99
CA ASP A 586 9.97 3.90 -29.05
C ASP A 586 11.03 3.11 -29.87
N ASP A 587 10.98 1.78 -29.82
CA ASP A 587 11.95 0.86 -30.44
C ASP A 587 13.39 1.00 -29.88
N GLU A 588 13.59 1.76 -28.79
CA GLU A 588 14.78 1.69 -27.92
C GLU A 588 14.43 1.20 -26.50
N SER A 589 13.35 1.72 -25.93
CA SER A 589 12.81 1.37 -24.59
C SER A 589 11.41 0.77 -24.70
N GLY A 590 11.32 -0.49 -25.13
CA GLY A 590 10.07 -1.17 -25.49
C GLY A 590 9.67 -1.00 -26.96
N GLU A 591 8.85 -1.92 -27.46
CA GLU A 591 8.37 -1.95 -28.84
C GLU A 591 7.51 -0.71 -29.16
N GLN A 592 7.71 -0.10 -30.34
CA GLN A 592 6.80 0.91 -30.87
C GLN A 592 5.67 0.23 -31.68
N PRO A 593 4.38 0.47 -31.37
CA PRO A 593 3.25 -0.09 -32.12
C PRO A 593 3.26 0.28 -33.62
N ASP A 594 2.94 -0.70 -34.47
CA ASP A 594 2.91 -0.53 -35.93
C ASP A 594 1.75 0.32 -36.44
N ALA A 595 1.96 1.01 -37.57
CA ALA A 595 0.94 1.82 -38.22
C ALA A 595 -0.28 0.96 -38.62
N GLY A 596 -1.48 1.38 -38.22
CA GLY A 596 -2.73 0.64 -38.46
C GLY A 596 -3.03 -0.48 -37.46
N MET A 597 -2.13 -0.79 -36.51
CA MET A 597 -2.38 -1.74 -35.42
C MET A 597 -3.56 -1.26 -34.55
N THR A 598 -4.53 -2.14 -34.28
CA THR A 598 -5.68 -1.85 -33.41
C THR A 598 -5.48 -2.43 -32.01
N PHE A 599 -5.82 -1.67 -30.98
CA PHE A 599 -5.75 -2.11 -29.59
C PHE A 599 -7.12 -2.26 -28.95
N HIS A 600 -7.35 -3.42 -28.34
CA HIS A 600 -8.45 -3.68 -27.42
C HIS A 600 -7.92 -3.64 -25.99
N ALA A 601 -8.64 -2.97 -25.09
CA ALA A 601 -8.24 -2.76 -23.70
C ALA A 601 -9.25 -3.35 -22.73
N ARG A 602 -8.83 -4.31 -21.91
CA ARG A 602 -9.59 -4.78 -20.75
C ARG A 602 -8.93 -4.28 -19.48
N TYR A 603 -9.63 -3.49 -18.68
CA TYR A 603 -9.08 -2.87 -17.48
C TYR A 603 -10.10 -2.74 -16.35
N ARG A 604 -9.57 -2.59 -15.14
CA ARG A 604 -10.36 -2.41 -13.91
C ARG A 604 -10.54 -0.93 -13.58
N VAL A 605 -11.74 -0.59 -13.12
CA VAL A 605 -12.18 0.78 -12.79
C VAL A 605 -12.71 0.81 -11.36
N GLY A 606 -12.17 1.69 -10.51
CA GLY A 606 -12.41 1.75 -9.07
C GLY A 606 -11.11 1.57 -8.29
N ASN A 607 -10.73 2.58 -7.50
CA ASN A 607 -9.42 2.64 -6.85
C ASN A 607 -9.50 3.52 -5.59
N GLY A 608 -8.57 3.33 -4.66
CA GLY A 608 -8.44 4.16 -3.47
C GLY A 608 -9.34 3.77 -2.31
N VAL A 609 -9.65 4.77 -1.47
CA VAL A 609 -10.23 4.54 -0.14
C VAL A 609 -11.71 4.15 -0.13
N THR A 610 -12.46 4.35 -1.22
CA THR A 610 -13.91 4.02 -1.23
C THR A 610 -14.17 2.52 -1.08
N GLY A 611 -13.24 1.68 -1.54
CA GLY A 611 -13.31 0.24 -1.35
C GLY A 611 -13.10 -0.23 0.10
N ASN A 612 -12.68 0.61 1.05
CA ASN A 612 -12.47 0.22 2.46
C ASN A 612 -13.78 0.12 3.24
N VAL A 613 -14.66 -0.77 2.80
CA VAL A 613 -16.01 -0.94 3.33
C VAL A 613 -16.01 -1.74 4.63
N GLY A 614 -16.96 -1.45 5.52
CA GLY A 614 -17.09 -2.10 6.82
C GLY A 614 -17.33 -3.61 6.75
N ALA A 615 -17.14 -4.30 7.88
CA ALA A 615 -17.57 -5.68 8.02
C ALA A 615 -19.09 -5.79 7.80
N LYS A 616 -19.54 -6.89 7.18
CA LYS A 616 -20.91 -7.22 6.82
C LYS A 616 -21.58 -6.29 5.78
N ALA A 617 -20.82 -5.41 5.13
CA ALA A 617 -21.35 -4.50 4.11
C ALA A 617 -21.76 -5.16 2.77
N ILE A 618 -21.14 -6.28 2.35
CA ILE A 618 -21.29 -6.91 1.01
C ILE A 618 -22.39 -8.02 1.01
N SER A 619 -23.49 -7.94 0.20
CA SER A 619 -24.78 -8.64 0.56
C SER A 619 -25.83 -9.31 -0.43
N HIS A 620 -25.78 -9.36 -1.79
CA HIS A 620 -26.93 -9.83 -2.67
C HIS A 620 -26.76 -10.57 -4.08
N MET A 621 -25.84 -11.54 -4.25
CA MET A 621 -25.16 -12.04 -5.48
C MET A 621 -25.66 -11.66 -6.90
N VAL A 622 -25.01 -10.74 -7.63
CA VAL A 622 -25.22 -10.62 -9.09
C VAL A 622 -24.42 -11.63 -9.92
N LEU A 623 -25.16 -12.22 -10.85
CA LEU A 623 -24.67 -12.92 -12.02
C LEU A 623 -24.93 -12.10 -13.30
N ARG A 624 -23.94 -12.02 -14.20
CA ARG A 624 -24.02 -11.25 -15.45
C ARG A 624 -24.90 -11.92 -16.50
N LYS A 625 -24.83 -13.25 -16.63
CA LYS A 625 -25.52 -14.01 -17.69
C LYS A 625 -26.36 -15.17 -17.13
N THR A 626 -25.93 -15.81 -16.06
CA THR A 626 -26.58 -17.01 -15.51
C THR A 626 -27.71 -16.66 -14.55
N GLN A 627 -28.82 -17.40 -14.60
CA GLN A 627 -29.87 -17.34 -13.57
C GLN A 627 -29.84 -18.60 -12.71
N LEU A 628 -29.62 -18.46 -11.40
CA LEU A 628 -29.77 -19.56 -10.45
C LEU A 628 -31.24 -19.71 -10.04
N SER A 629 -31.72 -20.95 -9.98
CA SER A 629 -33.12 -21.27 -9.67
C SER A 629 -33.21 -22.37 -8.62
N GLY A 630 -33.84 -22.06 -7.48
CA GLY A 630 -34.18 -23.04 -6.44
C GLY A 630 -33.18 -23.19 -5.29
N SER A 631 -32.05 -22.48 -5.30
CA SER A 631 -31.04 -22.47 -4.23
C SER A 631 -31.01 -21.13 -3.49
N THR A 632 -31.06 -21.13 -2.15
CA THR A 632 -30.91 -19.93 -1.33
C THR A 632 -29.46 -19.71 -0.92
N LEU A 633 -28.96 -18.49 -1.16
CA LEU A 633 -27.55 -18.13 -1.04
C LEU A 633 -27.42 -16.88 -0.16
N ARG A 634 -26.72 -16.99 0.98
CA ARG A 634 -26.61 -15.94 2.01
C ARG A 634 -25.20 -15.38 2.14
N VAL A 635 -25.14 -14.12 2.57
CA VAL A 635 -24.08 -13.23 2.10
C VAL A 635 -23.50 -12.40 3.24
N ARG A 636 -22.15 -12.34 3.32
CA ARG A 636 -21.42 -11.32 4.09
C ARG A 636 -19.91 -11.37 3.88
N ASN A 637 -19.24 -10.23 4.05
CA ASN A 637 -17.82 -10.15 4.40
C ASN A 637 -17.68 -10.11 5.94
N PRO A 638 -17.17 -11.14 6.64
CA PRO A 638 -17.07 -11.09 8.11
C PRO A 638 -16.05 -10.07 8.63
N LEU A 639 -15.07 -9.72 7.79
CA LEU A 639 -14.01 -8.75 8.04
C LEU A 639 -14.24 -7.50 7.17
N SER A 640 -13.73 -6.34 7.60
CA SER A 640 -13.70 -5.13 6.77
C SER A 640 -12.82 -5.31 5.53
N ALA A 641 -13.13 -4.57 4.48
CA ALA A 641 -12.24 -4.46 3.33
C ALA A 641 -11.09 -3.49 3.65
N GLN A 642 -9.88 -3.81 3.20
CA GLN A 642 -8.65 -3.10 3.58
C GLN A 642 -7.68 -2.99 2.40
N GLY A 643 -6.66 -2.12 2.54
CA GLY A 643 -5.63 -1.88 1.52
C GLY A 643 -5.95 -0.75 0.53
N GLY A 644 -7.22 -0.30 0.47
CA GLY A 644 -7.63 0.83 -0.36
C GLY A 644 -6.91 2.11 0.05
N THR A 645 -6.11 2.67 -0.84
CA THR A 645 -5.23 3.81 -0.54
C THR A 645 -5.27 4.82 -1.67
N ALA A 646 -5.49 6.09 -1.36
CA ALA A 646 -5.57 7.15 -2.37
C ALA A 646 -4.26 7.34 -3.16
N ALA A 647 -4.37 7.93 -4.34
CA ALA A 647 -3.23 8.33 -5.16
C ALA A 647 -2.45 9.46 -4.49
N GLU A 648 -1.11 9.43 -4.58
CA GLU A 648 -0.23 10.31 -3.81
C GLU A 648 -0.45 11.81 -4.14
N PRO A 649 -0.61 12.71 -3.15
CA PRO A 649 -0.78 14.14 -3.40
C PRO A 649 0.47 14.76 -4.05
N MET A 650 0.28 15.54 -5.12
CA MET A 650 1.41 16.19 -5.82
C MET A 650 2.27 17.08 -4.91
N ALA A 651 1.68 17.67 -3.85
CA ALA A 651 2.41 18.47 -2.87
C ALA A 651 3.38 17.63 -2.00
N GLU A 652 3.01 16.39 -1.67
CA GLU A 652 3.86 15.46 -0.92
C GLU A 652 5.01 14.97 -1.80
N VAL A 653 4.74 14.62 -3.06
CA VAL A 653 5.77 14.25 -4.05
C VAL A 653 6.82 15.35 -4.20
N LYS A 654 6.38 16.62 -4.32
CA LYS A 654 7.27 17.79 -4.40
C LYS A 654 8.13 17.99 -3.15
N LEU A 655 7.62 17.62 -1.98
CA LEU A 655 8.32 17.72 -0.70
C LEU A 655 9.32 16.57 -0.49
N PHE A 656 8.95 15.33 -0.83
CA PHE A 656 9.73 14.14 -0.51
C PHE A 656 10.73 13.73 -1.61
N ALA A 657 10.39 13.86 -2.89
CA ALA A 657 11.28 13.45 -3.98
C ALA A 657 12.67 14.16 -3.94
N PRO A 658 12.79 15.48 -3.67
CA PRO A 658 14.09 16.16 -3.53
C PRO A 658 14.95 15.71 -2.34
N HIS A 659 14.44 14.82 -1.49
CA HIS A 659 15.15 14.28 -0.33
C HIS A 659 15.39 12.76 -0.43
N MET A 660 14.68 12.06 -1.31
CA MET A 660 14.69 10.59 -1.35
C MET A 660 16.07 9.99 -1.64
N PHE A 661 16.82 10.57 -2.57
CA PHE A 661 18.19 10.13 -2.92
C PHE A 661 19.19 10.16 -1.74
N ARG A 662 18.87 10.87 -0.65
CA ARG A 662 19.68 10.89 0.59
C ARG A 662 19.32 9.76 1.57
N LYS A 663 18.14 9.17 1.41
CA LYS A 663 17.59 8.11 2.27
C LYS A 663 17.72 6.73 1.62
N ASP A 664 17.52 6.64 0.31
CA ASP A 664 17.72 5.41 -0.45
C ASP A 664 18.53 5.68 -1.72
N LEU A 665 19.76 5.17 -1.75
CA LEU A 665 20.65 5.26 -2.90
C LEU A 665 20.27 4.18 -3.91
N GLN A 666 19.57 4.61 -4.98
CA GLN A 666 19.29 3.79 -6.17
C GLN A 666 20.33 4.00 -7.29
N ARG A 667 21.30 4.92 -7.09
CA ARG A 667 22.47 5.16 -7.95
C ARG A 667 23.66 5.56 -7.06
N ALA A 668 24.88 5.25 -7.47
CA ALA A 668 26.10 5.58 -6.73
C ALA A 668 26.95 6.61 -7.49
N ILE A 669 26.98 7.85 -7.02
CA ILE A 669 27.57 9.01 -7.70
C ILE A 669 28.89 9.42 -7.06
N ILE A 670 28.92 9.70 -5.75
CA ILE A 670 30.17 9.95 -5.02
C ILE A 670 30.78 8.63 -4.55
N ALA A 671 32.04 8.66 -4.09
CA ALA A 671 32.70 7.46 -3.61
C ALA A 671 31.94 6.80 -2.45
N ASP A 672 31.53 7.61 -1.47
CA ASP A 672 30.89 7.14 -0.24
C ASP A 672 29.53 6.47 -0.47
N ASP A 673 28.87 6.73 -1.61
CA ASP A 673 27.63 6.03 -2.00
C ASP A 673 27.89 4.52 -2.18
N TYR A 674 29.01 4.15 -2.81
CA TYR A 674 29.38 2.74 -3.01
C TYR A 674 29.65 2.06 -1.66
N ALA A 675 30.35 2.74 -0.75
CA ALA A 675 30.58 2.23 0.60
C ALA A 675 29.27 2.07 1.39
N THR A 676 28.36 3.05 1.28
CA THR A 676 27.06 3.07 1.94
C THR A 676 26.16 1.94 1.43
N ILE A 677 26.11 1.71 0.12
CA ILE A 677 25.33 0.61 -0.48
C ILE A 677 25.86 -0.76 -0.02
N VAL A 678 27.18 -0.96 0.04
CA VAL A 678 27.76 -2.21 0.56
C VAL A 678 27.37 -2.42 2.03
N GLN A 679 27.50 -1.40 2.87
CA GLN A 679 27.13 -1.49 4.29
C GLN A 679 25.61 -1.69 4.49
N ARG A 680 24.76 -1.09 3.66
CA ARG A 680 23.29 -1.27 3.67
C ARG A 680 22.90 -2.72 3.37
N GLU A 681 23.50 -3.32 2.35
CA GLU A 681 23.00 -4.54 1.71
C GLU A 681 23.74 -5.81 2.16
N PHE A 682 24.99 -5.66 2.61
CA PHE A 682 25.81 -6.75 3.16
C PHE A 682 26.04 -6.55 4.66
N LYS A 683 25.14 -5.83 5.35
CA LYS A 683 25.20 -5.48 6.78
C LYS A 683 25.54 -6.64 7.73
N ASP A 684 25.19 -7.87 7.36
CA ASP A 684 25.37 -9.08 8.17
C ASP A 684 26.69 -9.82 7.85
N LYS A 685 27.46 -9.33 6.86
CA LYS A 685 28.76 -9.90 6.40
C LYS A 685 29.89 -8.87 6.36
N VAL A 686 29.59 -7.59 6.22
CA VAL A 686 30.57 -6.49 6.09
C VAL A 686 30.43 -5.55 7.28
N GLN A 687 31.50 -5.39 8.05
CA GLN A 687 31.57 -4.50 9.21
C GLN A 687 31.74 -3.03 8.77
N ARG A 688 32.64 -2.79 7.81
CA ARG A 688 32.88 -1.45 7.22
C ARG A 688 33.22 -1.59 5.74
N ALA A 689 32.98 -0.53 4.98
CA ALA A 689 33.49 -0.39 3.63
C ALA A 689 33.97 1.05 3.40
N ALA A 690 34.98 1.22 2.54
CA ALA A 690 35.44 2.52 2.06
C ALA A 690 35.59 2.46 0.53
N ALA A 691 35.44 3.59 -0.14
CA ALA A 691 35.51 3.65 -1.60
C ALA A 691 36.27 4.90 -2.07
N LYS A 692 36.79 4.85 -3.30
CA LYS A 692 37.45 6.00 -3.94
C LYS A 692 37.37 5.93 -5.46
N LEU A 693 37.15 7.08 -6.08
CA LEU A 693 37.25 7.26 -7.52
C LEU A 693 38.73 7.44 -7.93
N ARG A 694 39.19 6.66 -8.90
CA ARG A 694 40.55 6.71 -9.46
C ARG A 694 40.48 6.95 -10.97
N TRP A 695 41.26 7.90 -11.48
CA TRP A 695 41.51 8.02 -12.91
C TRP A 695 42.59 7.00 -13.31
N THR A 696 42.33 6.15 -14.30
CA THR A 696 43.26 5.11 -14.77
C THR A 696 44.28 5.62 -15.79
N GLY A 697 44.08 6.84 -16.30
CA GLY A 697 44.78 7.38 -17.47
C GLY A 697 43.87 7.52 -18.69
N SER A 698 42.78 6.75 -18.76
CA SER A 698 41.84 6.80 -19.92
C SER A 698 40.36 6.67 -19.53
N TRP A 699 40.04 6.18 -18.33
CA TRP A 699 38.67 6.20 -17.77
C TRP A 699 38.70 6.31 -16.24
N TYR A 700 37.53 6.39 -15.62
CA TYR A 700 37.40 6.32 -14.16
C TYR A 700 37.11 4.90 -13.69
N GLU A 701 37.67 4.54 -12.55
CA GLU A 701 37.50 3.26 -11.87
C GLU A 701 37.09 3.55 -10.42
N VAL A 702 36.12 2.79 -9.92
CA VAL A 702 35.68 2.81 -8.53
C VAL A 702 36.41 1.69 -7.79
N LEU A 703 37.36 2.08 -6.94
CA LEU A 703 37.99 1.17 -5.98
C LEU A 703 37.12 1.10 -4.72
N VAL A 704 36.77 -0.10 -4.27
CA VAL A 704 36.04 -0.34 -3.02
C VAL A 704 36.85 -1.31 -2.16
N ALA A 705 37.11 -0.93 -0.91
CA ALA A 705 37.72 -1.77 0.11
C ALA A 705 36.67 -2.22 1.13
N VAL A 706 36.69 -3.49 1.48
CA VAL A 706 35.69 -4.17 2.32
C VAL A 706 36.36 -4.75 3.56
N ASP A 707 35.80 -4.47 4.74
CA ASP A 707 36.20 -5.06 6.02
C ASP A 707 35.12 -6.06 6.47
N PRO A 708 35.36 -7.39 6.38
CA PRO A 708 34.37 -8.42 6.68
C PRO A 708 34.18 -8.64 8.19
N PHE A 709 32.99 -9.08 8.60
CA PHE A 709 32.74 -9.41 10.00
C PHE A 709 33.50 -10.67 10.44
N GLY A 710 34.40 -10.52 11.42
CA GLY A 710 35.08 -11.64 12.09
C GLY A 710 36.14 -12.36 11.25
N GLN A 711 36.51 -11.82 10.09
CA GLN A 711 37.57 -12.32 9.21
C GLN A 711 38.63 -11.23 8.98
N GLU A 712 39.85 -11.62 8.63
CA GLU A 712 40.92 -10.66 8.30
C GLU A 712 40.89 -10.22 6.84
N GLU A 713 40.57 -11.17 5.94
CA GLU A 713 40.39 -10.96 4.51
C GLU A 713 38.99 -11.42 4.07
N ALA A 714 38.38 -10.70 3.13
CA ALA A 714 37.08 -11.03 2.58
C ALA A 714 37.16 -12.13 1.51
N ASP A 715 36.37 -13.20 1.68
CA ASP A 715 36.27 -14.31 0.73
C ASP A 715 35.90 -13.84 -0.69
N SER A 716 36.44 -14.51 -1.72
CA SER A 716 36.21 -14.14 -3.12
C SER A 716 34.73 -14.16 -3.52
N GLU A 717 33.94 -15.09 -2.97
CA GLU A 717 32.49 -15.14 -3.21
C GLU A 717 31.77 -13.88 -2.71
N LEU A 718 32.20 -13.34 -1.55
CA LEU A 718 31.66 -12.09 -0.99
C LEU A 718 32.04 -10.90 -1.87
N LEU A 719 33.30 -10.83 -2.33
CA LEU A 719 33.77 -9.79 -3.25
C LEU A 719 32.99 -9.84 -4.58
N ASP A 720 32.82 -11.02 -5.19
CA ASP A 720 32.07 -11.20 -6.44
C ASP A 720 30.57 -10.93 -6.28
N ALA A 721 29.99 -11.23 -5.11
CA ALA A 721 28.60 -10.86 -4.80
C ALA A 721 28.44 -9.32 -4.71
N ILE A 722 29.39 -8.63 -4.06
CA ILE A 722 29.42 -7.17 -3.96
C ILE A 722 29.62 -6.54 -5.34
N VAL A 723 30.55 -7.03 -6.16
CA VAL A 723 30.77 -6.59 -7.55
C VAL A 723 29.46 -6.70 -8.36
N ARG A 724 28.83 -7.87 -8.38
CA ARG A 724 27.57 -8.11 -9.11
C ARG A 724 26.41 -7.25 -8.60
N ARG A 725 26.40 -6.85 -7.32
CA ARG A 725 25.39 -5.96 -6.77
C ARG A 725 25.66 -4.49 -7.12
N LEU A 726 26.89 -4.00 -6.90
CA LEU A 726 27.29 -2.63 -7.25
C LEU A 726 27.24 -2.34 -8.76
N HIS A 727 27.36 -3.35 -9.62
CA HIS A 727 27.18 -3.18 -11.08
C HIS A 727 25.80 -2.62 -11.48
N ARG A 728 24.76 -2.76 -10.64
CA ARG A 728 23.44 -2.11 -10.86
C ARG A 728 23.41 -0.65 -10.46
N TYR A 729 24.31 -0.22 -9.57
CA TYR A 729 24.36 1.13 -9.00
C TYR A 729 25.44 2.02 -9.61
N ARG A 730 26.41 1.44 -10.33
CA ARG A 730 27.57 2.16 -10.89
C ARG A 730 27.17 3.24 -11.88
N ARG A 731 27.97 4.30 -11.97
CA ARG A 731 27.92 5.24 -13.10
C ARG A 731 28.33 4.54 -14.39
N ILE A 732 27.72 4.94 -15.51
CA ILE A 732 28.18 4.55 -16.85
C ILE A 732 29.63 5.02 -17.08
N GLY A 733 30.39 4.26 -17.88
CA GLY A 733 31.80 4.54 -18.13
C GLY A 733 32.74 4.42 -16.91
N HIS A 734 32.28 3.84 -15.80
CA HIS A 734 33.10 3.57 -14.62
C HIS A 734 33.25 2.07 -14.39
N ASP A 735 34.49 1.60 -14.25
CA ASP A 735 34.76 0.22 -13.84
C ASP A 735 34.67 0.06 -12.31
N LEU A 736 34.47 -1.18 -11.86
CA LEU A 736 34.35 -1.54 -10.44
C LEU A 736 35.43 -2.55 -10.07
N VAL A 737 36.20 -2.26 -9.02
CA VAL A 737 37.17 -3.19 -8.43
C VAL A 737 36.97 -3.20 -6.92
N VAL A 738 36.45 -4.31 -6.41
CA VAL A 738 36.19 -4.54 -4.98
C VAL A 738 37.29 -5.45 -4.42
N LYS A 739 37.85 -5.10 -3.26
CA LYS A 739 38.93 -5.85 -2.60
C LYS A 739 38.74 -5.86 -1.08
N SER A 740 39.43 -6.76 -0.39
CA SER A 740 39.56 -6.70 1.06
C SER A 740 40.34 -5.46 1.52
N ALA A 741 40.10 -5.02 2.76
CA ALA A 741 40.86 -3.98 3.44
C ALA A 741 42.37 -4.34 3.53
N ARG A 742 43.26 -3.36 3.31
CA ARG A 742 44.70 -3.57 3.59
C ARG A 742 44.96 -3.33 5.07
N ARG A 743 45.11 -4.41 5.85
CA ARG A 743 45.66 -4.30 7.22
C ARG A 743 47.12 -3.78 7.13
N VAL A 744 47.45 -2.77 7.92
CA VAL A 744 48.80 -2.16 7.99
C VAL A 744 49.38 -2.46 9.37
N PRO A 745 50.32 -3.42 9.48
CA PRO A 745 50.99 -3.72 10.74
C PRO A 745 51.87 -2.55 11.18
N LEU A 746 51.90 -2.30 12.49
CA LEU A 746 52.63 -1.18 13.10
C LEU A 746 53.80 -1.66 13.95
N ASP A 747 54.90 -0.90 14.02
CA ASP A 747 55.96 -1.08 15.02
C ASP A 747 55.93 0.12 15.97
N ILE A 748 55.54 -0.14 17.22
CA ILE A 748 55.32 0.87 18.25
C ILE A 748 56.23 0.57 19.45
N GLU A 749 57.00 1.57 19.87
CA GLU A 749 57.86 1.48 21.04
C GLU A 749 57.52 2.60 22.01
N MET A 750 57.32 2.24 23.28
CA MET A 750 56.91 3.16 24.34
C MET A 750 57.81 3.01 25.55
N LEU A 751 58.43 4.12 25.94
CA LEU A 751 59.10 4.30 27.22
C LEU A 751 58.08 4.78 28.25
N VAL A 752 57.94 4.04 29.35
CA VAL A 752 56.97 4.35 30.42
C VAL A 752 57.71 4.43 31.76
N CYS A 753 57.54 5.53 32.48
CA CYS A 753 57.97 5.67 33.86
C CYS A 753 56.81 5.39 34.82
N VAL A 754 57.06 4.61 35.86
CA VAL A 754 56.09 4.16 36.86
C VAL A 754 56.41 4.76 38.22
N PHE A 755 55.40 5.24 38.96
CA PHE A 755 55.59 5.79 40.29
C PHE A 755 56.13 4.73 41.27
N PRO A 756 57.04 5.08 42.21
CA PRO A 756 57.74 4.10 43.08
C PRO A 756 56.86 3.12 43.88
N ASN A 757 55.60 3.48 44.15
CA ASN A 757 54.66 2.65 44.91
C ASN A 757 54.01 1.52 44.09
N TYR A 758 54.12 1.55 42.76
CA TYR A 758 53.45 0.63 41.84
C TYR A 758 54.40 -0.45 41.32
N LEU A 759 53.88 -1.68 41.16
CA LEU A 759 54.64 -2.82 40.66
C LEU A 759 54.76 -2.78 39.14
N ARG A 760 56.00 -2.80 38.62
CA ARG A 760 56.29 -2.71 37.16
C ARG A 760 55.54 -3.77 36.35
N GLY A 761 55.43 -4.99 36.89
CA GLY A 761 54.75 -6.11 36.24
C GLY A 761 53.25 -5.89 36.05
N HIS A 762 52.57 -5.27 37.02
CA HIS A 762 51.14 -4.99 36.95
C HIS A 762 50.84 -3.90 35.92
N ILE A 763 51.63 -2.82 35.90
CA ILE A 763 51.50 -1.75 34.90
C ILE A 763 51.81 -2.28 33.49
N LYS A 764 52.84 -3.14 33.34
CA LYS A 764 53.14 -3.76 32.04
C LYS A 764 52.01 -4.67 31.55
N ALA A 765 51.38 -5.44 32.43
CA ALA A 765 50.20 -6.23 32.07
C ALA A 765 49.02 -5.35 31.64
N ALA A 766 48.69 -4.32 32.44
CA ALA A 766 47.61 -3.38 32.13
C ALA A 766 47.82 -2.61 30.81
N LEU A 767 49.07 -2.25 30.47
CA LEU A 767 49.41 -1.64 29.17
C LEU A 767 49.24 -2.62 28.01
N LEU A 768 49.61 -3.90 28.18
CA LEU A 768 49.42 -4.93 27.16
C LEU A 768 47.94 -5.24 26.94
N ASP A 769 47.12 -5.29 28.00
CA ASP A 769 45.67 -5.45 27.88
C ASP A 769 45.02 -4.23 27.21
N LEU A 770 45.36 -3.02 27.66
CA LEU A 770 44.83 -1.78 27.09
C LEU A 770 45.16 -1.59 25.61
N LEU A 771 46.40 -1.91 25.20
CA LEU A 771 46.87 -1.75 23.82
C LEU A 771 46.74 -3.03 22.99
N SER A 772 45.93 -3.99 23.43
CA SER A 772 45.65 -5.22 22.69
C SER A 772 44.64 -5.05 21.55
N ASN A 773 44.52 -6.09 20.72
CA ASN A 773 43.49 -6.26 19.69
C ASN A 773 42.24 -7.03 20.18
N ARG A 774 42.22 -7.48 21.45
CA ARG A 774 41.18 -8.39 21.98
C ARG A 774 40.10 -7.68 22.80
N THR A 775 38.97 -8.36 22.98
CA THR A 775 38.02 -8.04 24.05
C THR A 775 38.55 -8.63 25.37
N LEU A 776 38.54 -7.84 26.43
CA LEU A 776 39.05 -8.18 27.75
C LEU A 776 37.97 -8.91 28.59
N PRO A 777 38.33 -9.59 29.70
CA PRO A 777 37.37 -10.37 30.50
C PRO A 777 36.24 -9.55 31.16
N ASP A 778 36.35 -8.22 31.18
CA ASP A 778 35.33 -7.28 31.66
C ASP A 778 34.45 -6.69 30.55
N GLY A 779 34.59 -7.19 29.31
CA GLY A 779 33.86 -6.72 28.13
C GLY A 779 34.42 -5.46 27.48
N ARG A 780 35.46 -4.82 28.04
CA ARG A 780 36.13 -3.68 27.39
C ARG A 780 36.98 -4.17 26.21
N ARG A 781 37.08 -3.34 25.18
CA ARG A 781 37.89 -3.62 23.97
C ARG A 781 39.24 -2.93 24.09
N GLY A 782 40.32 -3.64 23.74
CA GLY A 782 41.65 -3.02 23.60
C GLY A 782 41.67 -1.94 22.52
N PHE A 783 42.64 -1.03 22.61
CA PHE A 783 42.78 0.14 21.73
C PHE A 783 42.86 -0.25 20.25
N PHE A 784 43.51 -1.39 19.94
CA PHE A 784 43.70 -1.89 18.59
C PHE A 784 42.70 -3.01 18.21
N HIS A 785 41.58 -3.14 18.93
CA HIS A 785 40.50 -4.05 18.56
C HIS A 785 39.93 -3.68 17.17
N PRO A 786 39.67 -4.64 16.25
CA PRO A 786 39.20 -4.34 14.89
C PRO A 786 38.05 -3.33 14.81
N ASP A 787 36.96 -3.54 15.56
CA ASP A 787 35.84 -2.59 15.66
C ASP A 787 36.21 -1.14 16.00
N ASN A 788 37.30 -0.92 16.74
CA ASN A 788 37.77 0.41 17.15
C ASN A 788 38.59 1.11 16.05
N LEU A 789 38.95 0.41 14.97
CA LEU A 789 39.84 0.89 13.90
C LEU A 789 39.06 1.01 12.57
N THR A 790 39.18 2.14 11.88
CA THR A 790 38.47 2.39 10.61
C THR A 790 39.42 2.76 9.47
N PHE A 791 38.93 2.67 8.24
CA PHE A 791 39.63 3.02 7.01
C PHE A 791 40.20 4.43 7.06
N GLY A 792 41.51 4.56 6.84
CA GLY A 792 42.20 5.86 6.77
C GLY A 792 42.32 6.62 8.09
N GLU A 793 41.87 6.09 9.22
CA GLU A 793 42.13 6.73 10.51
C GLU A 793 43.61 6.57 10.89
N GLY A 794 44.37 7.65 10.77
CA GLY A 794 45.77 7.70 11.21
C GLY A 794 45.90 7.50 12.72
N VAL A 795 46.97 6.80 13.14
CA VAL A 795 47.23 6.53 14.56
C VAL A 795 47.91 7.74 15.19
N TYR A 796 47.13 8.54 15.91
CA TYR A 796 47.60 9.75 16.59
C TYR A 796 48.42 9.41 17.84
N LEU A 797 49.65 9.92 17.92
CA LEU A 797 50.56 9.78 19.05
C LEU A 797 49.91 10.28 20.35
N GLY A 798 49.18 11.39 20.28
CA GLY A 798 48.42 11.94 21.41
C GLY A 798 47.34 10.99 21.95
N LYS A 799 46.64 10.23 21.09
CA LYS A 799 45.67 9.21 21.54
C LYS A 799 46.38 8.07 22.28
N LEU A 800 47.52 7.59 21.77
CA LEU A 800 48.29 6.52 22.42
C LEU A 800 48.87 6.94 23.78
N VAL A 801 49.42 8.15 23.87
CA VAL A 801 49.94 8.71 25.13
C VAL A 801 48.82 8.89 26.14
N ALA A 802 47.68 9.49 25.74
CA ALA A 802 46.55 9.71 26.63
C ALA A 802 45.91 8.39 27.12
N ALA A 803 45.78 7.39 26.24
CA ALA A 803 45.29 6.07 26.62
C ALA A 803 46.21 5.41 27.65
N ALA A 804 47.52 5.32 27.36
CA ALA A 804 48.48 4.73 28.29
C ALA A 804 48.54 5.48 29.63
N GLN A 805 48.56 6.82 29.61
CA GLN A 805 48.65 7.66 30.81
C GLN A 805 47.37 7.63 31.67
N ALA A 806 46.25 7.09 31.17
CA ALA A 806 45.05 6.86 31.96
C ALA A 806 45.16 5.66 32.94
N ILE A 807 46.23 4.85 32.85
CA ILE A 807 46.50 3.77 33.81
C ILE A 807 47.10 4.36 35.09
N GLU A 808 46.40 4.15 36.21
CA GLU A 808 46.85 4.58 37.53
C GLU A 808 48.23 4.01 37.88
N GLY A 809 49.15 4.88 38.34
CA GLY A 809 50.52 4.51 38.69
C GLY A 809 51.58 4.85 37.64
N ILE A 810 51.20 5.32 36.45
CA ILE A 810 52.15 5.84 35.45
C ILE A 810 52.50 7.32 35.74
N GLU A 811 53.79 7.61 35.76
CA GLU A 811 54.36 8.95 35.96
C GLU A 811 54.50 9.71 34.64
N SER A 812 54.98 9.03 33.59
CA SER A 812 55.07 9.60 32.24
C SER A 812 55.15 8.52 31.16
N VAL A 813 54.68 8.87 29.96
CA VAL A 813 54.72 8.04 28.75
C VAL A 813 55.41 8.82 27.64
N ARG A 814 56.36 8.19 26.95
CA ARG A 814 56.96 8.72 25.72
C ARG A 814 57.05 7.64 24.67
N VAL A 815 56.30 7.81 23.58
CA VAL A 815 56.44 7.00 22.37
C VAL A 815 57.81 7.31 21.75
N THR A 816 58.65 6.30 21.58
CA THR A 816 59.99 6.41 20.94
C THR A 816 60.01 5.84 19.53
N ARG A 817 59.01 5.05 19.15
CA ARG A 817 58.77 4.59 17.78
C ARG A 817 57.27 4.53 17.50
N LEU A 818 56.87 5.02 16.34
CA LEU A 818 55.52 4.94 15.80
C LEU A 818 55.68 4.92 14.27
N GLN A 819 55.77 3.74 13.68
CA GLN A 819 55.98 3.59 12.23
C GLN A 819 55.26 2.35 11.70
N ARG A 820 55.18 2.23 10.38
CA ARG A 820 54.70 1.01 9.70
C ARG A 820 55.74 -0.10 9.88
N PHE A 821 55.31 -1.32 10.15
CA PHE A 821 56.21 -2.46 10.35
C PHE A 821 56.99 -2.77 9.07
N ASN A 822 58.30 -3.02 9.18
CA ASN A 822 59.26 -3.17 8.07
C ASN A 822 59.40 -1.98 7.09
N GLU A 823 58.80 -0.82 7.36
CA GLU A 823 59.07 0.43 6.62
C GLU A 823 59.91 1.40 7.49
N PRO A 824 60.73 2.29 6.91
CA PRO A 824 61.46 3.31 7.67
C PRO A 824 60.52 4.41 8.19
N ALA A 825 60.88 5.02 9.33
CA ALA A 825 60.11 6.13 9.89
C ALA A 825 60.07 7.35 8.95
N ASN A 826 58.90 7.95 8.84
CA ASN A 826 58.56 9.09 7.98
C ASN A 826 57.99 10.26 8.80
N GLN A 827 58.74 10.67 9.83
CA GLN A 827 58.45 11.81 10.72
C GLN A 827 57.12 11.74 11.50
N GLU A 828 56.56 10.55 11.71
CA GLU A 828 55.26 10.33 12.39
C GLU A 828 55.24 10.88 13.83
N ILE A 829 56.39 10.81 14.53
CA ILE A 829 56.55 11.33 15.90
C ILE A 829 56.57 12.86 15.89
N GLU A 830 57.23 13.48 14.90
CA GLU A 830 57.33 14.94 14.76
C GLU A 830 55.99 15.55 14.33
N ASN A 831 55.27 14.85 13.44
CA ASN A 831 53.92 15.20 12.98
C ASN A 831 52.82 14.80 13.99
N GLY A 832 53.14 14.01 15.01
CA GLY A 832 52.19 13.53 16.03
C GLY A 832 51.16 12.50 15.54
N VAL A 833 51.29 11.96 14.34
CA VAL A 833 50.36 11.00 13.72
C VAL A 833 51.06 10.10 12.69
N LEU A 834 50.68 8.83 12.67
CA LEU A 834 51.00 7.89 11.59
C LEU A 834 49.85 7.88 10.57
N PRO A 835 50.02 8.40 9.35
CA PRO A 835 48.95 8.46 8.36
C PRO A 835 48.69 7.09 7.71
N LEU A 836 47.42 6.72 7.58
CA LEU A 836 46.94 5.57 6.81
C LEU A 836 46.24 6.04 5.52
N GLY A 837 46.35 5.24 4.47
CA GLY A 837 45.62 5.44 3.22
C GLY A 837 44.13 5.12 3.37
N PRO A 838 43.26 5.61 2.47
CA PRO A 838 41.80 5.47 2.58
C PRO A 838 41.27 4.03 2.45
N PHE A 839 42.13 3.05 2.15
CA PHE A 839 41.83 1.62 2.10
C PHE A 839 42.67 0.81 3.09
N GLU A 840 43.38 1.50 3.99
CA GLU A 840 44.25 0.92 5.00
C GLU A 840 43.62 1.03 6.38
N ILE A 841 43.78 -0.02 7.19
CA ILE A 841 43.33 -0.09 8.58
C ILE A 841 44.52 -0.55 9.43
N ALA A 842 44.74 0.08 10.59
CA ALA A 842 45.82 -0.29 11.50
C ALA A 842 45.72 -1.76 11.95
N ARG A 843 46.87 -2.39 12.22
CA ARG A 843 46.98 -3.70 12.87
C ARG A 843 48.12 -3.69 13.90
N LEU A 844 47.85 -4.21 15.09
CA LEU A 844 48.84 -4.36 16.15
C LEU A 844 48.46 -5.55 17.04
N ASP A 845 48.76 -6.76 16.58
CA ASP A 845 48.40 -7.97 17.33
C ASP A 845 49.39 -8.24 18.48
N SER A 846 50.67 -7.86 18.30
CA SER A 846 51.75 -8.08 19.25
C SER A 846 51.99 -9.55 19.65
N ASP A 847 51.56 -10.49 18.81
CA ASP A 847 51.79 -11.93 19.00
C ASP A 847 53.28 -12.26 18.72
N PRO A 848 54.02 -12.84 19.68
CA PRO A 848 55.42 -13.22 19.48
C PRO A 848 55.64 -14.30 18.40
N SER A 849 54.59 -15.03 18.01
CA SER A 849 54.63 -16.07 16.98
C SER A 849 54.34 -15.54 15.56
N VAL A 850 53.71 -14.37 15.44
CA VAL A 850 53.40 -13.70 14.16
C VAL A 850 53.74 -12.19 14.23
N PRO A 851 55.00 -11.81 14.50
CA PRO A 851 55.41 -10.41 14.71
C PRO A 851 55.17 -9.49 13.49
N GLU A 852 55.05 -10.06 12.29
CA GLU A 852 54.67 -9.35 11.06
C GLU A 852 53.26 -8.73 11.10
N ASN A 853 52.39 -9.18 12.02
CA ASN A 853 51.07 -8.58 12.28
C ASN A 853 51.12 -7.33 13.19
N GLY A 854 52.31 -6.80 13.44
CA GLY A 854 52.54 -5.58 14.21
C GLY A 854 52.99 -5.88 15.64
N LYS A 855 53.86 -5.01 16.15
CA LYS A 855 54.71 -5.25 17.32
C LYS A 855 54.66 -4.08 18.29
N LEU A 856 54.26 -4.36 19.53
CA LEU A 856 54.36 -3.43 20.66
C LEU A 856 55.59 -3.74 21.52
N THR A 857 56.45 -2.74 21.70
CA THR A 857 57.66 -2.82 22.55
C THR A 857 57.53 -1.86 23.74
N LEU A 858 57.49 -2.41 24.96
CA LEU A 858 57.32 -1.65 26.20
C LEU A 858 58.57 -1.69 27.09
N ASP A 859 59.26 -0.55 27.20
CA ASP A 859 60.34 -0.28 28.15
C ASP A 859 59.77 0.40 29.40
N VAL A 860 59.62 -0.37 30.48
CA VAL A 860 58.97 0.07 31.72
C VAL A 860 60.02 0.30 32.80
N ARG A 861 60.19 1.58 33.18
CA ARG A 861 61.17 2.08 34.15
C ARG A 861 60.47 2.73 35.35
N GLY A 862 61.23 3.12 36.37
CA GLY A 862 60.64 3.51 37.66
C GLY A 862 59.94 2.31 38.34
N GLY A 863 59.12 2.57 39.35
CA GLY A 863 58.33 1.55 40.05
C GLY A 863 59.13 0.53 40.87
N ARG A 864 58.40 -0.29 41.61
CA ARG A 864 58.90 -1.42 42.41
C ARG A 864 58.94 -2.71 41.60
#